data_AF-A0A8H4QVH2-F1
#
_entry.id   AF-A0A8H4QVH2-F1
#
_cell.length_a   1.000
_cell.length_b   1.000
_cell.length_c   1.000
_cell.angle_alpha   90.00
_cell.angle_beta   90.00
_cell.angle_gamma   90.00
#
_symmetry.space_group_name_H-M   'P 1'
#
loop_
_entity.id
_entity.type
_entity.pdbx_description
1 polymer ?
#
loop_
_entity_poly.entity_id
_entity_poly.type
_entity_poly.pdbx_seq_one_letter_code
_entity_poly.pdbx_strand_id
1 'polypeptide(L)'
;MVSTRTKKTLKPSYAERVLGAFSQIQREHRRHAVHLATIRAQVKKTAQERKDQLGPHWTQWVTKAINKLETDGILEPEKSTGNLTLTPIAKKAITHARRSLRLSGEELSKTEEDNLWKLVVTQGPKRLLTDEGTHSPKKRIRLSDVQPKRSKQQKQQPQLLRGISPLTDLDDDEEIEILRGELKTREREIADLRNELAGMKQQREQQLRQAENRTTTTIRNVPAGVARTQSGSFISHLSKQPTPAPSSPDRDADADAGADERLTDVDEMDLGQHNDDFIPQHDITQPEPEAIPLHPEIEQLRTQLKENTEELSIKNQSLLEKTKLLAEIQIRLDSLVNDRSTLQEENGRLSAELADTQKSWKQSQEATAKAIEELRGSESSVDKLRKEATVTTSRLSNLETANESLLRERDDLKDEIERAKGDYESALQELRKQIVQLELLEAEHKAEIQDTKTKLDEVSTEARTLQERNAQLDNSVTAYRKEVHEHTVSIANLGNVVEEKERRNKELAAELSAARESADTLIAQYEQAQATVTSLSESLTAVRATVVELEAQLKAATAQLEGQNDLAESLNLQLADKAGELTVVYGTLAESQRAISQLEERAASRDSVIQRLTEELATARGSGELAENALRDAEQRHAEERASLTCQIAGLNSSVTVANAEIESVNARLAEASQERDRLASALATETTEAEQLANSLETERQEKARLQDDLLKSKSMYEDLEEELLDFKAAKSADEKTITGLRKSFSNIRASQLKIFDELEGEITAAQASPVAKTRRSSRLRGPA
;
A
#
# COMPACT_ATOMS: atom_id res chain seq x y z
N MET A 1 29.46 12.44 81.26
CA MET A 1 28.69 13.34 80.40
C MET A 1 29.25 13.27 78.99
N VAL A 2 28.49 12.77 78.01
CA VAL A 2 28.98 12.62 76.63
C VAL A 2 28.66 13.88 75.84
N SER A 3 29.69 14.66 75.49
CA SER A 3 29.55 15.84 74.64
C SER A 3 29.35 15.42 73.18
N THR A 4 28.09 15.25 72.76
CA THR A 4 27.72 15.10 71.35
C THR A 4 28.07 16.38 70.58
N ARG A 5 29.25 16.40 69.95
CA ARG A 5 29.67 17.48 69.05
C ARG A 5 28.75 17.47 67.81
N THR A 6 27.65 18.22 67.87
CA THR A 6 26.80 18.49 66.72
C THR A 6 27.66 19.07 65.60
N LYS A 7 27.71 18.40 64.43
CA LYS A 7 28.47 18.87 63.26
C LYS A 7 28.01 20.29 62.93
N LYS A 8 28.90 21.28 63.12
CA LYS A 8 28.59 22.68 62.80
C LYS A 8 28.41 22.79 61.29
N THR A 9 27.17 22.90 60.83
CA THR A 9 26.86 23.19 59.44
C THR A 9 27.48 24.54 59.08
N LEU A 10 28.33 24.55 58.05
CA LEU A 10 28.96 25.77 57.57
C LEU A 10 27.86 26.72 57.07
N LYS A 11 27.86 27.96 57.57
CA LYS A 11 26.87 28.96 57.15
C LYS A 11 27.12 29.31 55.67
N PRO A 12 26.09 29.32 54.81
CA PRO A 12 26.28 29.60 53.39
C PRO A 12 26.76 31.03 53.18
N SER A 13 27.71 31.23 52.28
CA SER A 13 28.29 32.55 51.99
C SER A 13 27.28 33.48 51.30
N TYR A 14 27.53 34.79 51.30
CA TYR A 14 26.65 35.72 50.59
C TYR A 14 26.66 35.51 49.06
N ALA A 15 27.73 34.96 48.49
CA ALA A 15 27.78 34.58 47.08
C ALA A 15 26.88 33.37 46.78
N GLU A 16 26.93 32.31 47.61
CA GLU A 16 26.03 31.15 47.53
C GLU A 16 24.55 31.57 47.65
N ARG A 17 24.23 32.44 48.62
CA ARG A 17 22.86 32.97 48.80
C ARG A 17 22.38 33.75 47.58
N VAL A 18 23.24 34.55 46.97
CA VAL A 18 22.92 35.34 45.77
C VAL A 18 22.64 34.43 44.58
N LEU A 19 23.49 33.43 44.32
CA LEU A 19 23.28 32.49 43.21
C LEU A 19 22.04 31.62 43.41
N GLY A 20 21.79 31.13 44.62
CA GLY A 20 20.58 30.39 44.96
C GLY A 20 19.31 31.24 44.78
N ALA A 21 19.29 32.46 45.31
CA ALA A 21 18.19 33.40 45.12
C ALA A 21 17.97 33.74 43.64
N PHE A 22 19.04 33.99 42.88
CA PHE A 22 18.97 34.29 41.45
C PHE A 22 18.38 33.13 40.65
N SER A 23 18.87 31.89 40.86
CA SER A 23 18.37 30.68 40.20
C SER A 23 16.91 30.39 40.56
N GLN A 24 16.51 30.61 41.82
CA GLN A 24 15.13 30.48 42.24
C GLN A 24 14.21 31.48 41.52
N ILE A 25 14.60 32.76 41.42
CA ILE A 25 13.83 33.78 40.70
C ILE A 25 13.72 33.43 39.20
N GLN A 26 14.79 32.93 38.57
CA GLN A 26 14.73 32.49 37.17
C GLN A 26 13.74 31.32 36.98
N ARG A 27 13.69 30.36 37.92
CA ARG A 27 12.76 29.22 37.89
C ARG A 27 11.31 29.67 38.11
N GLU A 28 11.06 30.52 39.11
CA GLU A 28 9.72 31.03 39.46
C GLU A 28 9.13 31.96 38.38
N HIS A 29 9.94 32.83 37.77
CA HIS A 29 9.44 33.86 36.84
C HIS A 29 9.72 33.59 35.35
N ARG A 30 10.47 32.52 35.00
CA ARG A 30 10.89 32.20 33.63
C ARG A 30 11.60 33.35 32.88
N ARG A 31 12.30 34.23 33.60
CA ARG A 31 13.05 35.37 33.06
C ARG A 31 14.55 35.11 33.13
N HIS A 32 15.29 35.39 32.05
CA HIS A 32 16.74 35.24 32.03
C HIS A 32 17.48 36.38 32.75
N ALA A 33 16.88 37.56 32.79
CA ALA A 33 17.38 38.73 33.51
C ALA A 33 16.61 38.99 34.79
N VAL A 34 17.31 39.34 35.87
CA VAL A 34 16.72 39.63 37.18
C VAL A 34 17.25 40.94 37.73
N HIS A 35 16.33 41.81 38.17
CA HIS A 35 16.68 43.09 38.76
C HIS A 35 17.31 42.96 40.16
N LEU A 36 18.33 43.78 40.46
CA LEU A 36 19.09 43.78 41.71
C LEU A 36 18.22 43.85 42.98
N ALA A 37 17.13 44.62 42.94
CA ALA A 37 16.20 44.73 44.06
C ALA A 37 15.47 43.41 44.36
N THR A 38 15.11 42.65 43.32
CA THR A 38 14.44 41.35 43.43
C THR A 38 15.35 40.30 44.06
N ILE A 39 16.63 40.28 43.66
CA ILE A 39 17.64 39.38 44.26
C ILE A 39 17.81 39.69 45.75
N ARG A 40 17.92 40.97 46.14
CA ARG A 40 17.99 41.38 47.55
C ARG A 40 16.74 40.96 48.34
N ALA A 41 15.55 41.13 47.77
CA ALA A 41 14.29 40.72 48.40
C ALA A 41 14.24 39.19 48.61
N GLN A 42 14.65 38.42 47.61
CA GLN A 42 14.67 36.96 47.70
C GLN A 42 15.73 36.44 48.68
N VAL A 43 16.94 37.00 48.72
CA VAL A 43 17.94 36.64 49.74
C VAL A 43 17.40 36.86 51.16
N LYS A 44 16.62 37.92 51.39
CA LYS A 44 15.92 38.15 52.66
C LYS A 44 14.85 37.09 52.94
N LYS A 45 14.01 36.78 51.94
CA LYS A 45 12.96 35.74 52.02
C LYS A 45 13.54 34.36 52.36
N THR A 46 14.51 33.89 51.58
CA THR A 46 15.17 32.59 51.77
C THR A 46 15.89 32.48 53.11
N ALA A 47 16.50 33.57 53.62
CA ALA A 47 17.12 33.57 54.94
C ALA A 47 16.07 33.47 56.06
N GLN A 48 14.95 34.20 55.96
CA GLN A 48 13.84 34.12 56.91
C GLN A 48 13.20 32.72 56.93
N GLU A 49 12.97 32.11 55.77
CA GLU A 49 12.50 30.72 55.63
C GLU A 49 13.47 29.70 56.26
N ARG A 50 14.78 29.92 56.12
CA ARG A 50 15.83 29.09 56.72
C ARG A 50 16.08 29.39 58.21
N LYS A 51 15.36 30.36 58.81
CA LYS A 51 15.60 30.91 60.16
C LYS A 51 17.04 31.38 60.37
N ASP A 52 17.73 31.80 59.30
CA ASP A 52 19.11 32.24 59.35
C ASP A 52 19.19 33.77 59.51
N GLN A 53 20.06 34.21 60.43
CA GLN A 53 20.17 35.62 60.79
C GLN A 53 21.07 36.37 59.81
N LEU A 54 20.44 37.17 58.96
CA LEU A 54 21.13 38.19 58.17
C LEU A 54 21.65 39.29 59.11
N GLY A 55 22.94 39.62 59.02
CA GLY A 55 23.54 40.68 59.85
C GLY A 55 23.12 42.09 59.41
N PRO A 56 23.42 43.12 60.21
CA PRO A 56 22.87 44.47 60.03
C PRO A 56 23.20 45.13 58.68
N HIS A 57 24.30 44.71 58.03
CA HIS A 57 24.73 45.23 56.72
C HIS A 57 24.51 44.25 55.57
N TRP A 58 23.60 43.27 55.71
CA TRP A 58 23.36 42.22 54.70
C TRP A 58 23.10 42.76 53.29
N THR A 59 22.43 43.90 53.14
CA THR A 59 22.18 44.52 51.82
C THR A 59 23.48 44.99 51.15
N GLN A 60 24.44 45.51 51.93
CA GLN A 60 25.77 45.85 51.43
C GLN A 60 26.58 44.59 51.09
N TRP A 61 26.49 43.54 51.91
CA TRP A 61 27.18 42.26 51.63
C TRP A 61 26.62 41.52 50.42
N VAL A 62 25.30 41.54 50.20
CA VAL A 62 24.68 41.06 48.95
C VAL A 62 25.18 41.85 47.75
N THR A 63 25.30 43.18 47.86
CA THR A 63 25.83 44.01 46.78
C THR A 63 27.31 43.70 46.51
N LYS A 64 28.15 43.60 47.54
CA LYS A 64 29.55 43.17 47.39
C LYS A 64 29.67 41.76 46.80
N ALA A 65 28.78 40.84 47.16
CA ALA A 65 28.77 39.49 46.59
C ALA A 65 28.36 39.50 45.11
N ILE A 66 27.42 40.35 44.71
CA ILE A 66 27.03 40.55 43.29
C ILE A 66 28.19 41.13 42.49
N ASN A 67 28.78 42.24 42.94
CA ASN A 67 29.95 42.83 42.27
C ASN A 67 31.14 41.85 42.21
N LYS A 68 31.29 40.97 43.22
CA LYS A 68 32.30 39.91 43.18
C LYS A 68 31.96 38.86 42.12
N LEU A 69 30.73 38.37 42.06
CA LEU A 69 30.29 37.41 41.04
C LEU A 69 30.37 38.01 39.62
N GLU A 70 30.22 39.32 39.47
CA GLU A 70 30.46 40.07 38.24
C GLU A 70 31.97 40.12 37.90
N THR A 71 32.83 40.43 38.87
CA THR A 71 34.30 40.40 38.72
C THR A 71 34.84 38.99 38.44
N ASP A 72 34.20 37.96 39.01
CA ASP A 72 34.49 36.53 38.79
C ASP A 72 33.92 36.03 37.44
N GLY A 73 33.25 36.89 36.64
CA GLY A 73 32.68 36.55 35.33
C GLY A 73 31.49 35.60 35.38
N ILE A 74 30.80 35.52 36.52
CA ILE A 74 29.65 34.63 36.77
C ILE A 74 28.32 35.35 36.48
N LEU A 75 28.22 36.64 36.83
CA LEU A 75 27.08 37.49 36.50
C LEU A 75 27.53 38.60 35.54
N GLU A 76 26.62 39.09 34.71
CA GLU A 76 26.86 40.21 33.79
C GLU A 76 25.67 41.19 33.83
N PRO A 77 25.91 42.50 33.92
CA PRO A 77 24.85 43.50 33.85
C PRO A 77 24.24 43.53 32.45
N GLU A 78 22.92 43.39 32.38
CA GLU A 78 22.19 43.56 31.13
C GLU A 78 22.14 45.06 30.75
N LYS A 79 22.01 45.37 29.46
CA LYS A 79 21.99 46.75 28.93
C LYS A 79 20.91 47.66 29.56
N SER A 80 19.92 47.10 30.25
CA SER A 80 18.94 47.83 31.07
C SER A 80 19.44 48.00 32.51
N THR A 81 19.59 49.25 32.94
CA THR A 81 20.15 49.64 34.26
C THR A 81 19.54 48.85 35.43
N GLY A 82 20.33 47.98 36.05
CA GLY A 82 19.97 47.24 37.27
C GLY A 82 19.55 45.77 37.07
N ASN A 83 19.45 45.28 35.84
CA ASN A 83 19.25 43.86 35.54
C ASN A 83 20.56 43.08 35.48
N LEU A 84 20.56 41.84 35.95
CA LEU A 84 21.69 40.91 35.91
C LEU A 84 21.30 39.62 35.18
N THR A 85 22.24 39.06 34.42
CA THR A 85 22.12 37.78 33.72
C THR A 85 23.28 36.84 34.05
N LEU A 86 23.12 35.53 33.80
CA LEU A 86 24.21 34.56 33.90
C LEU A 86 25.03 34.54 32.61
N THR A 87 26.34 34.72 32.74
CA THR A 87 27.27 34.59 31.61
C THR A 87 27.25 33.17 31.01
N PRO A 88 27.69 32.98 29.76
CA PRO A 88 27.91 31.64 29.20
C PRO A 88 28.89 30.79 30.04
N ILE A 89 29.87 31.44 30.67
CA ILE A 89 30.85 30.81 31.57
C ILE A 89 30.14 30.27 32.82
N ALA A 90 29.27 31.07 33.44
CA ALA A 90 28.46 30.63 34.58
C ALA A 90 27.53 29.48 34.26
N LYS A 91 26.85 29.53 33.11
CA LYS A 91 25.98 28.44 32.63
C LYS A 91 26.79 27.14 32.47
N LYS A 92 28.01 27.21 31.92
CA LYS A 92 28.95 26.07 31.85
C LYS A 92 29.38 25.60 33.24
N ALA A 93 29.75 26.50 34.16
CA ALA A 93 30.15 26.16 35.53
C ALA A 93 29.02 25.49 36.33
N ILE A 94 27.79 25.98 36.22
CA ILE A 94 26.60 25.36 36.83
C ILE A 94 26.34 23.97 36.24
N THR A 95 26.47 23.81 34.92
CA THR A 95 26.28 22.52 34.23
C THR A 95 27.41 21.53 34.56
N HIS A 96 28.63 22.01 34.80
CA HIS A 96 29.74 21.23 35.31
C HIS A 96 29.48 20.78 36.75
N ALA A 97 29.10 21.70 37.62
CA ALA A 97 28.81 21.42 39.03
C ALA A 97 27.61 20.48 39.23
N ARG A 98 26.57 20.54 38.37
CA ARG A 98 25.48 19.55 38.34
C ARG A 98 25.98 18.17 37.95
N ARG A 99 26.86 18.08 36.94
CA ARG A 99 27.44 16.80 36.49
C ARG A 99 28.38 16.18 37.52
N SER A 100 29.24 16.97 38.18
CA SER A 100 30.15 16.46 39.22
C SER A 100 29.41 16.00 40.48
N LEU A 101 28.28 16.64 40.83
CA LEU A 101 27.40 16.20 41.91
C LEU A 101 26.40 15.11 41.49
N ARG A 102 26.45 14.61 40.23
CA ARG A 102 25.54 13.61 39.65
C ARG A 102 24.03 13.97 39.76
N LEU A 103 23.72 15.27 39.71
CA LEU A 103 22.37 15.77 39.91
C LEU A 103 21.56 15.70 38.60
N SER A 104 20.84 14.61 38.39
CA SER A 104 19.94 14.37 37.26
C SER A 104 18.45 14.46 37.68
N GLY A 105 17.98 15.68 37.91
CA GLY A 105 16.58 15.96 38.26
C GLY A 105 16.24 17.45 38.10
N GLU A 106 14.97 17.76 37.84
CA GLU A 106 14.47 19.14 37.75
C GLU A 106 14.21 19.74 39.14
N GLU A 107 13.88 18.90 40.13
CA GLU A 107 13.80 19.25 41.54
C GLU A 107 15.06 18.78 42.27
N LEU A 108 15.86 19.73 42.76
CA LEU A 108 17.04 19.48 43.59
C LEU A 108 16.66 19.55 45.07
N SER A 109 17.22 18.66 45.89
CA SER A 109 17.10 18.79 47.34
C SER A 109 17.78 20.07 47.82
N LYS A 110 17.24 20.71 48.85
CA LYS A 110 17.74 21.98 49.40
C LYS A 110 19.22 21.90 49.83
N THR A 111 19.69 20.72 50.24
CA THR A 111 21.10 20.45 50.57
C THR A 111 21.98 20.25 49.33
N GLU A 112 21.42 19.78 48.23
CA GLU A 112 22.12 19.60 46.95
C GLU A 112 22.28 20.95 46.25
N GLU A 113 21.26 21.82 46.29
CA GLU A 113 21.39 23.20 45.81
C GLU A 113 22.48 23.97 46.58
N ASP A 114 22.55 23.86 47.90
CA ASP A 114 23.60 24.50 48.70
C ASP A 114 25.01 23.99 48.32
N ASN A 115 25.17 22.68 48.10
CA ASN A 115 26.42 22.10 47.62
C ASN A 115 26.77 22.54 46.18
N LEU A 116 25.77 22.65 45.30
CA LEU A 116 25.93 23.13 43.93
C LEU A 116 26.46 24.57 43.92
N TRP A 117 25.83 25.48 44.65
CA TRP A 117 26.26 26.89 44.69
C TRP A 117 27.62 27.06 45.35
N LYS A 118 27.92 26.28 46.40
CA LYS A 118 29.25 26.24 47.00
C LYS A 118 30.31 25.82 45.99
N LEU A 119 30.04 24.81 45.16
CA LEU A 119 30.96 24.33 44.14
C LEU A 119 31.15 25.35 42.99
N VAL A 120 30.08 26.03 42.55
CA VAL A 120 30.17 27.08 41.53
C VAL A 120 30.98 28.28 42.02
N VAL A 121 30.88 28.66 43.30
CA VAL A 121 31.66 29.77 43.88
C VAL A 121 33.13 29.39 44.10
N THR A 122 33.46 28.13 44.44
CA THR A 122 34.86 27.69 44.62
C THR A 122 35.56 27.30 43.32
N GLN A 123 34.82 26.83 42.31
CA GLN A 123 35.32 26.56 40.95
C GLN A 123 35.12 27.73 39.98
N GLY A 124 34.91 28.96 40.50
CA GLY A 124 34.85 30.17 39.68
C GLY A 124 36.05 30.24 38.71
N PRO A 125 35.84 30.73 37.48
CA PRO A 125 36.73 30.48 36.35
C PRO A 125 38.17 30.89 36.68
N LYS A 126 39.01 29.89 36.95
CA LYS A 126 40.46 30.09 37.08
C LYS A 126 40.90 30.74 35.79
N ARG A 127 41.47 31.96 35.89
CA ARG A 127 41.99 32.71 34.75
C ARG A 127 42.96 31.80 33.99
N LEU A 128 42.50 31.28 32.85
CA LEU A 128 43.35 30.59 31.89
C LEU A 128 44.32 31.65 31.37
N LEU A 129 45.55 31.58 31.86
CA LEU A 129 46.67 32.33 31.31
C LEU A 129 46.87 31.75 29.90
N THR A 130 46.34 32.43 28.89
CA THR A 130 46.51 32.05 27.48
C THR A 130 47.93 32.40 27.06
N ASP A 131 48.79 31.39 27.15
CA ASP A 131 50.09 31.35 26.51
C ASP A 131 49.88 31.22 24.99
N GLU A 132 50.07 32.30 24.24
CA GLU A 132 50.25 32.27 22.78
C GLU A 132 51.44 33.13 22.38
N GLY A 133 52.57 32.47 22.15
CA GLY A 133 53.67 33.02 21.35
C GLY A 133 53.50 32.68 19.87
N THR A 134 53.67 33.66 18.98
CA THR A 134 53.81 33.42 17.53
C THR A 134 55.11 34.02 17.01
N HIS A 135 55.86 33.23 16.23
CA HIS A 135 57.20 33.58 15.73
C HIS A 135 57.21 34.44 14.46
N SER A 136 58.19 35.35 14.34
CA SER A 136 59.05 35.62 13.15
C SER A 136 59.72 37.01 13.22
N PRO A 137 60.75 37.33 12.41
CA PRO A 137 61.92 36.52 12.03
C PRO A 137 63.26 37.28 12.26
N LYS A 138 64.34 36.61 12.66
CA LYS A 138 65.66 37.27 12.84
C LYS A 138 66.47 37.33 11.53
N LYS A 139 66.83 38.55 11.10
CA LYS A 139 67.79 38.78 10.00
C LYS A 139 69.24 38.57 10.46
N ARG A 140 70.07 38.03 9.56
CA ARG A 140 71.53 37.93 9.67
C ARG A 140 72.19 39.32 9.80
N ILE A 141 73.11 39.49 10.73
CA ILE A 141 74.31 40.34 10.58
C ILE A 141 75.53 39.52 11.06
N ARG A 142 76.67 39.69 10.38
CA ARG A 142 77.90 38.91 10.59
C ARG A 142 78.64 39.34 11.86
N LEU A 143 79.26 38.38 12.54
CA LEU A 143 80.35 38.62 13.50
C LEU A 143 81.69 38.40 12.78
N SER A 144 82.70 39.18 13.15
CA SER A 144 84.12 38.85 12.96
C SER A 144 84.92 39.32 14.18
N ASP A 145 85.39 38.34 14.95
CA ASP A 145 86.56 38.35 15.84
C ASP A 145 86.65 39.25 17.09
N VAL A 146 87.53 38.78 17.99
CA VAL A 146 88.17 39.44 19.15
C VAL A 146 87.37 39.52 20.47
N GLN A 147 87.46 38.41 21.22
CA GLN A 147 87.53 38.34 22.70
C GLN A 147 88.70 39.19 23.28
N PRO A 148 88.83 39.50 24.61
CA PRO A 148 88.18 38.84 25.77
C PRO A 148 87.78 39.73 27.00
N LYS A 149 87.15 39.06 28.00
CA LYS A 149 87.27 39.24 29.49
C LYS A 149 86.51 40.35 30.27
N ARG A 150 85.62 39.83 31.14
CA ARG A 150 85.54 40.00 32.63
C ARG A 150 84.59 41.04 33.28
N SER A 151 83.58 40.48 33.98
CA SER A 151 83.11 40.76 35.39
C SER A 151 82.75 42.17 35.86
N LYS A 152 81.82 42.41 36.81
CA LYS A 152 80.71 41.69 37.49
C LYS A 152 79.97 42.77 38.36
N GLN A 153 78.86 42.40 39.00
CA GLN A 153 78.11 43.12 40.07
C GLN A 153 77.10 44.19 39.57
N GLN A 154 75.79 44.24 39.95
CA GLN A 154 74.95 43.73 41.06
C GLN A 154 74.74 44.73 42.22
N LYS A 155 73.50 45.25 42.38
CA LYS A 155 72.78 45.69 43.61
C LYS A 155 71.55 46.57 43.21
N GLN A 156 70.36 46.64 43.86
CA GLN A 156 69.86 46.15 45.18
C GLN A 156 68.39 45.62 45.17
N GLN A 157 67.96 45.13 46.35
CA GLN A 157 66.64 44.61 46.80
C GLN A 157 65.66 45.74 47.25
N PRO A 158 64.34 45.55 47.55
CA PRO A 158 63.73 44.66 48.59
C PRO A 158 62.33 44.04 48.25
N GLN A 159 61.49 43.41 49.12
CA GLN A 159 61.60 42.38 50.19
C GLN A 159 60.17 41.78 50.47
N LEU A 160 60.06 40.77 51.37
CA LEU A 160 58.82 40.14 51.93
C LEU A 160 58.04 39.21 50.94
N LEU A 161 57.39 38.10 51.34
CA LEU A 161 56.93 37.63 52.67
C LEU A 161 56.94 36.07 52.76
N ARG A 162 57.12 35.51 53.97
CA ARG A 162 57.07 34.04 54.26
C ARG A 162 55.63 33.49 54.31
N GLY A 163 55.45 32.18 54.05
CA GLY A 163 54.16 31.49 54.23
C GLY A 163 54.18 29.95 54.17
N ILE A 164 54.91 29.30 55.09
CA ILE A 164 54.72 27.93 55.64
C ILE A 164 53.78 26.90 54.95
N SER A 165 54.33 25.72 54.64
CA SER A 165 53.63 24.44 54.36
C SER A 165 52.71 23.98 55.51
N PRO A 166 51.75 23.05 55.31
CA PRO A 166 52.08 21.62 55.53
C PRO A 166 51.24 20.56 54.76
N LEU A 167 51.59 19.27 55.00
CA LEU A 167 51.04 17.96 54.57
C LEU A 167 51.73 17.33 53.34
N THR A 168 52.62 16.32 53.40
CA THR A 168 52.74 15.04 54.16
C THR A 168 51.83 13.91 53.68
N ASP A 169 52.47 12.94 53.03
CA ASP A 169 52.38 11.49 53.27
C ASP A 169 50.97 10.89 53.40
N LEU A 170 50.47 10.40 52.27
CA LEU A 170 49.63 9.21 52.19
C LEU A 170 50.37 8.24 51.27
N ASP A 171 50.58 7.00 51.72
CA ASP A 171 51.26 5.98 50.92
C ASP A 171 50.34 5.55 49.77
N ASP A 172 50.78 5.77 48.52
CA ASP A 172 49.98 5.59 47.29
C ASP A 172 49.33 4.18 47.18
N ASP A 173 49.94 3.17 47.81
CA ASP A 173 49.46 1.79 47.82
C ASP A 173 48.11 1.60 48.55
N GLU A 174 47.83 2.34 49.64
CA GLU A 174 46.53 2.26 50.33
C GLU A 174 45.41 2.90 49.49
N GLU A 175 45.68 4.00 48.78
CA GLU A 175 44.71 4.62 47.88
C GLU A 175 44.40 3.71 46.68
N ILE A 176 45.40 3.01 46.13
CA ILE A 176 45.23 2.02 45.07
C ILE A 176 44.38 0.82 45.54
N GLU A 177 44.56 0.34 46.77
CA GLU A 177 43.79 -0.79 47.31
C GLU A 177 42.31 -0.38 47.57
N ILE A 178 42.07 0.84 48.06
CA ILE A 178 40.73 1.41 48.20
C ILE A 178 40.05 1.54 46.82
N LEU A 179 40.73 2.09 45.82
CA LEU A 179 40.19 2.26 44.46
C LEU A 179 39.90 0.91 43.78
N ARG A 180 40.72 -0.13 44.02
CA ARG A 180 40.43 -1.51 43.57
C ARG A 180 39.20 -2.10 44.26
N GLY A 181 39.03 -1.86 45.56
CA GLY A 181 37.83 -2.24 46.30
C GLY A 181 36.56 -1.56 45.76
N GLU A 182 36.65 -0.28 45.43
CA GLU A 182 35.54 0.49 44.87
C GLU A 182 35.17 0.04 43.45
N LEU A 183 36.17 -0.22 42.58
CA LEU A 183 35.98 -0.81 41.25
C LEU A 183 35.25 -2.16 41.33
N LYS A 184 35.72 -3.07 42.18
CA LYS A 184 35.11 -4.40 42.37
C LYS A 184 33.69 -4.34 42.95
N THR A 185 33.30 -3.20 43.52
CA THR A 185 31.94 -2.95 44.02
C THR A 185 31.05 -2.38 42.91
N ARG A 186 31.58 -1.45 42.09
CA ARG A 186 30.93 -0.96 40.86
C ARG A 186 30.68 -2.05 39.82
N GLU A 187 31.61 -2.99 39.65
CA GLU A 187 31.43 -4.14 38.75
C GLU A 187 30.26 -5.04 39.18
N ARG A 188 30.06 -5.19 40.50
CA ARG A 188 28.92 -5.92 41.08
C ARG A 188 27.61 -5.18 40.81
N GLU A 189 27.57 -3.88 41.09
CA GLU A 189 26.42 -3.01 40.81
C GLU A 189 26.03 -3.02 39.32
N ILE A 190 27.01 -3.02 38.40
CA ILE A 190 26.77 -3.15 36.95
C ILE A 190 26.25 -4.54 36.58
N ALA A 191 26.70 -5.61 37.23
CA ALA A 191 26.18 -6.96 37.01
C ALA A 191 24.72 -7.08 37.49
N ASP A 192 24.40 -6.53 38.66
CA ASP A 192 23.04 -6.53 39.21
C ASP A 192 22.06 -5.72 38.33
N LEU A 193 22.46 -4.52 37.87
CA LEU A 193 21.67 -3.72 36.93
C LEU A 193 21.46 -4.41 35.57
N ARG A 194 22.42 -5.22 35.10
CA ARG A 194 22.26 -6.03 33.87
C ARG A 194 21.26 -7.16 34.07
N ASN A 195 21.25 -7.80 35.25
CA ASN A 195 20.28 -8.83 35.60
C ASN A 195 18.86 -8.24 35.74
N GLU A 196 18.73 -7.05 36.34
CA GLU A 196 17.45 -6.34 36.47
C GLU A 196 16.90 -5.89 35.10
N LEU A 197 17.76 -5.37 34.21
CA LEU A 197 17.40 -5.07 32.82
C LEU A 197 16.95 -6.31 32.03
N ALA A 198 17.59 -7.47 32.24
CA ALA A 198 17.18 -8.73 31.62
C ALA A 198 15.78 -9.16 32.13
N GLY A 199 15.53 -9.07 33.44
CA GLY A 199 14.22 -9.36 34.04
C GLY A 199 13.12 -8.42 33.54
N MET A 200 13.39 -7.11 33.47
CA MET A 200 12.46 -6.11 32.92
C MET A 200 12.15 -6.37 31.44
N LYS A 201 13.16 -6.77 30.64
CA LYS A 201 12.95 -7.15 29.23
C LYS A 201 12.04 -8.38 29.11
N GLN A 202 12.25 -9.39 29.96
CA GLN A 202 11.44 -10.60 29.98
C GLN A 202 9.99 -10.34 30.46
N GLN A 203 9.78 -9.47 31.45
CA GLN A 203 8.44 -9.02 31.84
C GLN A 203 7.73 -8.26 30.71
N ARG A 204 8.43 -7.37 30.00
CA ARG A 204 7.86 -6.62 28.87
C ARG A 204 7.47 -7.55 27.71
N GLU A 205 8.27 -8.59 27.45
CA GLU A 205 7.93 -9.61 26.45
C GLU A 205 6.72 -10.45 26.87
N GLN A 206 6.59 -10.80 28.15
CA GLN A 206 5.39 -11.47 28.67
C GLN A 206 4.14 -10.58 28.61
N GLN A 207 4.25 -9.27 28.85
CA GLN A 207 3.14 -8.33 28.70
C GLN A 207 2.69 -8.20 27.23
N LEU A 208 3.62 -8.19 26.27
CA LEU A 208 3.30 -8.20 24.83
C LEU A 208 2.54 -9.47 24.44
N ARG A 209 3.00 -10.66 24.87
CA ARG A 209 2.29 -11.93 24.63
C ARG A 209 0.92 -12.02 25.32
N GLN A 210 0.68 -11.24 26.38
CA GLN A 210 -0.65 -11.12 27.00
C GLN A 210 -1.57 -10.13 26.26
N ALA A 211 -1.02 -9.13 25.56
CA ALA A 211 -1.79 -8.20 24.73
C ALA A 211 -2.29 -8.87 23.44
N GLU A 212 -1.48 -9.72 22.80
CA GLU A 212 -1.85 -10.44 21.57
C GLU A 212 -3.02 -11.43 21.74
N ASN A 213 -3.25 -11.92 22.97
CA ASN A 213 -4.32 -12.89 23.28
C ASN A 213 -5.65 -12.25 23.71
N ARG A 214 -5.85 -10.93 23.53
CA ARG A 214 -7.00 -10.20 24.14
C ARG A 214 -7.91 -9.40 23.20
N THR A 215 -7.84 -9.60 21.88
CA THR A 215 -8.71 -8.91 20.90
C THR A 215 -9.65 -9.84 20.14
N THR A 216 -10.56 -10.50 20.85
CA THR A 216 -11.86 -10.95 20.28
C THR A 216 -13.00 -10.72 21.27
N THR A 217 -14.17 -10.38 20.74
CA THR A 217 -15.49 -10.26 21.41
C THR A 217 -15.76 -8.98 22.25
N THR A 218 -16.72 -8.14 21.81
CA THR A 218 -17.98 -7.76 22.54
C THR A 218 -18.53 -6.34 22.22
N ILE A 219 -19.42 -6.26 21.20
CA ILE A 219 -20.81 -5.72 21.25
C ILE A 219 -21.14 -4.23 21.63
N ARG A 220 -22.07 -3.62 20.83
CA ARG A 220 -23.11 -2.55 21.09
C ARG A 220 -22.86 -1.04 20.79
N ASN A 221 -23.72 -0.48 19.91
CA ASN A 221 -24.79 0.55 20.14
C ASN A 221 -24.45 1.84 20.97
N VAL A 222 -24.85 3.09 20.67
CA VAL A 222 -25.87 3.75 19.76
C VAL A 222 -25.34 5.20 19.36
N PRO A 223 -26.16 6.22 18.96
CA PRO A 223 -26.41 6.70 17.59
C PRO A 223 -25.79 8.08 17.18
N ALA A 224 -26.12 8.49 15.94
CA ALA A 224 -26.41 9.88 15.50
C ALA A 224 -25.28 10.93 15.48
N GLY A 225 -24.82 11.27 14.26
CA GLY A 225 -23.97 12.42 13.97
C GLY A 225 -23.92 12.72 12.47
N VAL A 226 -24.98 13.35 11.94
CA VAL A 226 -25.10 13.67 10.51
C VAL A 226 -24.14 14.80 10.13
N ALA A 227 -23.18 14.51 9.24
CA ALA A 227 -22.38 15.52 8.53
C ALA A 227 -22.72 15.46 7.03
N ARG A 228 -23.05 16.62 6.43
CA ARG A 228 -23.39 16.76 5.00
C ARG A 228 -22.14 16.71 4.12
N THR A 229 -22.26 16.10 2.94
CA THR A 229 -21.32 16.30 1.81
C THR A 229 -21.78 17.43 0.90
N GLN A 230 -20.84 18.12 0.24
CA GLN A 230 -21.12 19.15 -0.78
C GLN A 230 -21.27 18.55 -2.20
N SER A 231 -22.00 17.44 -2.33
CA SER A 231 -22.39 16.89 -3.63
C SER A 231 -23.82 16.36 -3.51
N GLY A 232 -24.78 17.20 -3.87
CA GLY A 232 -26.19 16.92 -3.65
C GLY A 232 -26.74 15.91 -4.65
N SER A 233 -26.99 14.68 -4.19
CA SER A 233 -28.25 13.95 -4.48
C SER A 233 -28.36 12.66 -3.66
N PHE A 234 -29.36 12.62 -2.78
CA PHE A 234 -29.95 11.40 -2.24
C PHE A 234 -31.47 11.56 -2.32
N ILE A 235 -32.15 10.64 -3.01
CA ILE A 235 -33.59 10.40 -2.84
C ILE A 235 -33.72 8.95 -2.37
N SER A 236 -34.47 8.75 -1.28
CA SER A 236 -34.49 7.51 -0.52
C SER A 236 -35.61 6.54 -0.92
N HIS A 237 -35.42 5.28 -0.53
CA HIS A 237 -36.30 4.12 -0.70
C HIS A 237 -37.77 4.28 -0.23
N LEU A 238 -38.57 3.23 -0.56
CA LEU A 238 -39.99 2.95 -0.24
C LEU A 238 -40.97 3.35 -1.36
N SER A 239 -42.04 2.62 -1.69
CA SER A 239 -42.48 1.24 -1.37
C SER A 239 -43.75 0.92 -2.20
N LYS A 240 -44.18 -0.35 -2.22
CA LYS A 240 -45.51 -0.87 -2.64
C LYS A 240 -45.74 -1.07 -4.16
N GLN A 241 -45.99 -2.33 -4.53
CA GLN A 241 -46.84 -2.68 -5.67
C GLN A 241 -48.28 -2.16 -5.43
N PRO A 242 -49.05 -1.87 -6.49
CA PRO A 242 -50.05 -2.87 -6.89
C PRO A 242 -50.30 -3.00 -8.41
N THR A 243 -50.71 -4.22 -8.80
CA THR A 243 -51.53 -4.61 -9.98
C THR A 243 -51.21 -4.11 -11.42
N PRO A 244 -51.14 -5.03 -12.41
CA PRO A 244 -51.23 -4.66 -13.82
C PRO A 244 -52.69 -4.39 -14.25
N ALA A 245 -52.90 -3.40 -15.11
CA ALA A 245 -54.15 -3.13 -15.81
C ALA A 245 -53.84 -2.68 -17.25
N PRO A 246 -54.75 -2.90 -18.23
CA PRO A 246 -54.36 -3.03 -19.64
C PRO A 246 -54.21 -1.70 -20.36
N SER A 247 -53.24 -1.62 -21.27
CA SER A 247 -53.18 -0.58 -22.29
C SER A 247 -53.86 -1.08 -23.57
N SER A 248 -55.07 -0.57 -23.81
CA SER A 248 -55.83 -0.70 -25.05
C SER A 248 -55.45 0.44 -26.04
N PRO A 249 -55.92 0.44 -27.29
CA PRO A 249 -55.15 0.98 -28.41
C PRO A 249 -55.55 2.39 -28.89
N ASP A 250 -54.60 3.07 -29.52
CA ASP A 250 -54.74 4.22 -30.43
C ASP A 250 -53.28 4.58 -30.84
N ARG A 251 -52.93 5.22 -31.96
CA ARG A 251 -53.55 5.55 -33.25
C ARG A 251 -52.45 6.34 -33.96
N ASP A 252 -51.97 5.88 -35.10
CA ASP A 252 -51.24 6.67 -36.12
C ASP A 252 -51.33 5.80 -37.40
N ALA A 253 -52.04 6.11 -38.48
CA ALA A 253 -52.23 7.35 -39.25
C ALA A 253 -51.08 7.66 -40.24
N ASP A 254 -50.93 6.80 -41.25
CA ASP A 254 -50.42 7.07 -42.63
C ASP A 254 -50.88 5.86 -43.48
N ALA A 255 -51.68 5.93 -44.56
CA ALA A 255 -51.69 6.71 -45.80
C ALA A 255 -51.10 5.90 -47.00
N ASP A 256 -51.89 5.81 -48.09
CA ASP A 256 -51.63 5.14 -49.40
C ASP A 256 -51.46 3.58 -49.40
N ALA A 257 -51.94 2.79 -50.39
CA ALA A 257 -52.71 3.08 -51.61
C ALA A 257 -53.48 1.83 -52.12
N GLY A 258 -54.53 2.01 -52.95
CA GLY A 258 -55.21 0.96 -53.75
C GLY A 258 -56.37 0.24 -53.02
N ALA A 259 -57.67 0.48 -53.24
CA ALA A 259 -58.45 0.63 -54.48
C ALA A 259 -58.64 -0.67 -55.29
N ASP A 260 -59.73 -1.42 -55.00
CA ASP A 260 -60.79 -1.66 -56.00
C ASP A 260 -62.14 -1.99 -55.32
N GLU A 261 -63.26 -1.67 -55.97
CA GLU A 261 -64.63 -1.80 -55.44
C GLU A 261 -65.45 -2.89 -56.15
N ARG A 262 -66.36 -3.56 -55.41
CA ARG A 262 -67.81 -3.78 -55.73
C ARG A 262 -68.38 -4.94 -54.90
N LEU A 263 -69.38 -4.70 -54.05
CA LEU A 263 -70.83 -4.80 -54.33
C LEU A 263 -71.25 -6.22 -54.78
N THR A 264 -72.18 -6.94 -54.13
CA THR A 264 -73.28 -6.52 -53.23
C THR A 264 -73.68 -7.62 -52.22
N ASP A 265 -73.99 -7.23 -50.98
CA ASP A 265 -75.04 -7.87 -50.17
C ASP A 265 -76.40 -7.34 -50.63
N VAL A 266 -77.42 -8.20 -50.80
CA VAL A 266 -78.84 -7.81 -50.78
C VAL A 266 -79.69 -8.92 -50.15
N ASP A 267 -80.57 -8.47 -49.27
CA ASP A 267 -81.55 -9.16 -48.45
C ASP A 267 -82.48 -10.19 -49.14
N GLU A 268 -82.82 -11.22 -48.36
CA GLU A 268 -84.19 -11.60 -47.98
C GLU A 268 -85.35 -11.08 -48.86
N MET A 269 -86.09 -12.01 -49.51
CA MET A 269 -87.52 -11.81 -49.76
C MET A 269 -88.30 -13.13 -49.96
N ASP A 270 -89.27 -13.33 -49.08
CA ASP A 270 -90.40 -14.26 -49.22
C ASP A 270 -91.44 -13.67 -50.18
N LEU A 271 -91.90 -14.44 -51.17
CA LEU A 271 -93.08 -14.13 -51.97
C LEU A 271 -93.78 -15.42 -52.44
N GLY A 272 -95.07 -15.53 -52.13
CA GLY A 272 -95.97 -16.54 -52.68
C GLY A 272 -96.98 -15.97 -53.68
N GLN A 273 -97.81 -16.89 -54.19
CA GLN A 273 -99.12 -16.71 -54.82
C GLN A 273 -99.24 -16.16 -56.27
N HIS A 274 -99.98 -16.98 -57.04
CA HIS A 274 -101.06 -16.65 -57.99
C HIS A 274 -100.78 -16.40 -59.48
N ASN A 275 -101.41 -17.28 -60.30
CA ASN A 275 -102.38 -17.00 -61.39
C ASN A 275 -101.93 -16.12 -62.59
N ASP A 276 -102.44 -16.26 -63.82
CA ASP A 276 -103.50 -17.14 -64.38
C ASP A 276 -103.39 -17.23 -65.93
N ASP A 277 -104.25 -18.07 -66.52
CA ASP A 277 -105.03 -17.82 -67.75
C ASP A 277 -104.61 -18.20 -69.22
N PHE A 278 -105.69 -18.57 -69.93
CA PHE A 278 -106.00 -18.65 -71.38
C PHE A 278 -105.48 -19.84 -72.27
N ILE A 279 -106.28 -20.79 -72.83
CA ILE A 279 -107.57 -20.80 -73.62
C ILE A 279 -107.31 -20.64 -75.15
N PRO A 280 -108.05 -21.25 -76.15
CA PRO A 280 -109.43 -21.84 -76.15
C PRO A 280 -109.68 -23.22 -76.83
N GLN A 281 -110.95 -23.62 -76.77
CA GLN A 281 -111.65 -24.71 -77.49
C GLN A 281 -111.85 -24.45 -79.00
N HIS A 282 -112.33 -25.47 -79.75
CA HIS A 282 -113.30 -25.24 -80.85
C HIS A 282 -114.33 -26.38 -80.99
N ASP A 283 -115.51 -25.99 -81.46
CA ASP A 283 -116.79 -26.74 -81.59
C ASP A 283 -116.98 -27.32 -83.02
N ILE A 284 -118.02 -28.16 -83.24
CA ILE A 284 -118.83 -28.39 -84.49
C ILE A 284 -119.70 -29.68 -84.37
N THR A 285 -120.95 -29.48 -83.94
CA THR A 285 -122.29 -29.81 -84.52
C THR A 285 -122.58 -30.80 -85.69
N GLN A 286 -123.78 -31.47 -85.56
CA GLN A 286 -124.81 -31.87 -86.57
C GLN A 286 -124.65 -33.16 -87.45
N PRO A 287 -125.74 -33.75 -88.05
CA PRO A 287 -127.10 -34.03 -87.54
C PRO A 287 -127.73 -35.42 -87.96
N GLU A 288 -129.01 -35.62 -87.57
CA GLU A 288 -130.04 -36.63 -88.00
C GLU A 288 -130.51 -36.52 -89.49
N PRO A 289 -131.51 -37.28 -90.05
CA PRO A 289 -132.11 -38.60 -89.73
C PRO A 289 -132.48 -39.53 -90.98
N GLU A 290 -133.16 -40.66 -90.73
CA GLU A 290 -134.24 -41.34 -91.51
C GLU A 290 -134.11 -41.83 -93.01
N ALA A 291 -134.16 -43.18 -93.16
CA ALA A 291 -135.15 -43.99 -93.92
C ALA A 291 -135.24 -44.10 -95.49
N ILE A 292 -134.95 -45.33 -96.01
CA ILE A 292 -135.77 -46.16 -96.99
C ILE A 292 -135.86 -45.68 -98.49
N PRO A 293 -135.79 -46.54 -99.56
CA PRO A 293 -135.16 -47.88 -99.72
C PRO A 293 -134.44 -48.19 -101.09
N LEU A 294 -133.51 -49.16 -101.06
CA LEU A 294 -133.28 -50.26 -102.02
C LEU A 294 -132.88 -50.04 -103.52
N HIS A 295 -131.81 -50.78 -103.89
CA HIS A 295 -131.55 -51.40 -105.21
C HIS A 295 -130.99 -50.54 -106.37
N PRO A 296 -130.03 -49.66 -106.07
CA PRO A 296 -128.67 -49.92 -106.61
C PRO A 296 -127.56 -49.80 -105.54
N GLU A 297 -127.91 -49.27 -104.38
CA GLU A 297 -127.00 -48.86 -103.30
C GLU A 297 -126.19 -50.01 -102.67
N ILE A 298 -126.63 -51.28 -102.80
CA ILE A 298 -125.90 -52.43 -102.24
C ILE A 298 -124.56 -52.68 -102.96
N GLU A 299 -124.46 -52.42 -104.26
CA GLU A 299 -123.16 -52.49 -104.97
C GLU A 299 -122.27 -51.31 -104.56
N GLN A 300 -122.84 -50.12 -104.42
CA GLN A 300 -122.10 -48.91 -104.03
C GLN A 300 -121.61 -48.98 -102.56
N LEU A 301 -122.43 -49.55 -101.67
CA LEU A 301 -122.04 -49.88 -100.30
C LEU A 301 -121.04 -51.04 -100.25
N ARG A 302 -121.03 -51.98 -101.20
CA ARG A 302 -119.99 -53.02 -101.29
C ARG A 302 -118.66 -52.45 -101.78
N THR A 303 -118.65 -51.50 -102.71
CA THR A 303 -117.43 -50.77 -103.08
C THR A 303 -116.95 -49.90 -101.92
N GLN A 304 -117.84 -49.15 -101.26
CA GLN A 304 -117.49 -48.39 -100.05
C GLN A 304 -117.04 -49.30 -98.89
N LEU A 305 -117.61 -50.50 -98.72
CA LEU A 305 -117.13 -51.44 -97.70
C LEU A 305 -115.74 -51.95 -98.05
N LYS A 306 -115.45 -52.23 -99.33
CA LYS A 306 -114.11 -52.61 -99.80
C LYS A 306 -113.12 -51.48 -99.58
N GLU A 307 -113.42 -50.27 -100.07
CA GLU A 307 -112.62 -49.06 -99.87
C GLU A 307 -112.38 -48.79 -98.38
N ASN A 308 -113.42 -48.90 -97.53
CA ASN A 308 -113.28 -48.76 -96.08
C ASN A 308 -112.46 -49.89 -95.45
N THR A 309 -112.52 -51.13 -95.95
CA THR A 309 -111.66 -52.23 -95.48
C THR A 309 -110.22 -52.08 -95.94
N GLU A 310 -109.97 -51.53 -97.12
CA GLU A 310 -108.63 -51.20 -97.63
C GLU A 310 -108.07 -50.00 -96.88
N GLU A 311 -108.86 -48.94 -96.64
CA GLU A 311 -108.49 -47.84 -95.75
C GLU A 311 -108.22 -48.32 -94.31
N LEU A 312 -109.05 -49.22 -93.76
CA LEU A 312 -108.78 -49.83 -92.44
C LEU A 312 -107.52 -50.68 -92.46
N SER A 313 -107.24 -51.39 -93.55
CA SER A 313 -105.98 -52.13 -93.72
C SER A 313 -104.77 -51.20 -93.72
N ILE A 314 -104.82 -50.11 -94.49
CA ILE A 314 -103.79 -49.07 -94.55
C ILE A 314 -103.64 -48.35 -93.20
N LYS A 315 -104.74 -48.00 -92.53
CA LYS A 315 -104.72 -47.37 -91.20
C LYS A 315 -104.19 -48.32 -90.12
N ASN A 316 -104.52 -49.62 -90.19
CA ASN A 316 -103.97 -50.63 -89.30
C ASN A 316 -102.49 -50.89 -89.57
N GLN A 317 -102.04 -50.86 -90.83
CA GLN A 317 -100.63 -50.95 -91.18
C GLN A 317 -99.85 -49.72 -90.70
N SER A 318 -100.41 -48.51 -90.89
CA SER A 318 -99.84 -47.27 -90.36
C SER A 318 -99.83 -47.23 -88.82
N LEU A 319 -100.84 -47.79 -88.16
CA LEU A 319 -100.84 -47.99 -86.71
C LEU A 319 -99.75 -48.97 -86.28
N LEU A 320 -99.55 -50.08 -87.00
CA LEU A 320 -98.49 -51.04 -86.73
C LEU A 320 -97.09 -50.43 -86.91
N GLU A 321 -96.91 -49.59 -87.91
CA GLU A 321 -95.68 -48.81 -88.12
C GLU A 321 -95.46 -47.79 -87.00
N LYS A 322 -96.51 -47.08 -86.58
CA LYS A 322 -96.45 -46.16 -85.43
C LYS A 322 -96.19 -46.87 -84.10
N THR A 323 -96.73 -48.07 -83.87
CA THR A 323 -96.44 -48.84 -82.64
C THR A 323 -95.03 -49.41 -82.64
N LYS A 324 -94.48 -49.81 -83.80
CA LYS A 324 -93.05 -50.14 -83.94
C LYS A 324 -92.17 -48.93 -83.63
N LEU A 325 -92.47 -47.77 -84.22
CA LEU A 325 -91.72 -46.54 -83.99
C LEU A 325 -91.84 -46.05 -82.53
N LEU A 326 -92.98 -46.24 -81.87
CA LEU A 326 -93.14 -46.01 -80.43
C LEU A 326 -92.30 -47.00 -79.59
N ALA A 327 -92.23 -48.28 -79.96
CA ALA A 327 -91.38 -49.24 -79.29
C ALA A 327 -89.88 -48.93 -79.46
N GLU A 328 -89.46 -48.49 -80.65
CA GLU A 328 -88.09 -48.01 -80.91
C GLU A 328 -87.78 -46.73 -80.11
N ILE A 329 -88.71 -45.78 -80.02
CA ILE A 329 -88.59 -44.61 -79.15
C ILE A 329 -88.50 -45.03 -77.68
N GLN A 330 -89.29 -46.00 -77.22
CA GLN A 330 -89.25 -46.46 -75.83
C GLN A 330 -87.90 -47.12 -75.50
N ILE A 331 -87.41 -48.03 -76.35
CA ILE A 331 -86.09 -48.64 -76.18
C ILE A 331 -84.98 -47.57 -76.14
N ARG A 332 -85.09 -46.54 -76.99
CA ARG A 332 -84.16 -45.40 -76.98
C ARG A 332 -84.29 -44.53 -75.74
N LEU A 333 -85.50 -44.34 -75.22
CA LEU A 333 -85.76 -43.61 -73.97
C LEU A 333 -85.14 -44.36 -72.79
N ASP A 334 -85.38 -45.67 -72.69
CA ASP A 334 -84.85 -46.53 -71.63
C ASP A 334 -83.31 -46.57 -71.67
N SER A 335 -82.71 -46.61 -72.86
CA SER A 335 -81.26 -46.43 -73.04
C SER A 335 -80.78 -45.08 -72.51
N LEU A 336 -81.42 -43.98 -72.89
CA LEU A 336 -81.04 -42.64 -72.43
C LEU A 336 -81.26 -42.42 -70.93
N VAL A 337 -82.22 -43.12 -70.32
CA VAL A 337 -82.42 -43.13 -68.86
C VAL A 337 -81.29 -43.89 -68.16
N ASN A 338 -80.87 -45.05 -68.71
CA ASN A 338 -79.71 -45.77 -68.20
C ASN A 338 -78.41 -44.96 -68.35
N ASP A 339 -78.18 -44.35 -69.53
CA ASP A 339 -77.03 -43.47 -69.78
C ASP A 339 -77.02 -42.25 -68.84
N ARG A 340 -78.19 -41.69 -68.52
CA ARG A 340 -78.33 -40.63 -67.52
C ARG A 340 -78.01 -41.13 -66.11
N SER A 341 -78.40 -42.36 -65.76
CA SER A 341 -78.10 -42.96 -64.45
C SER A 341 -76.60 -43.19 -64.28
N THR A 342 -75.93 -43.77 -65.27
CA THR A 342 -74.48 -44.01 -65.23
C THR A 342 -73.69 -42.71 -65.20
N LEU A 343 -74.08 -41.70 -65.98
CA LEU A 343 -73.48 -40.35 -65.90
C LEU A 343 -73.73 -39.67 -64.54
N GLN A 344 -74.88 -39.92 -63.90
CA GLN A 344 -75.17 -39.39 -62.56
C GLN A 344 -74.31 -40.07 -61.47
N GLU A 345 -74.09 -41.39 -61.57
CA GLU A 345 -73.18 -42.13 -60.72
C GLU A 345 -71.72 -41.68 -60.92
N GLU A 346 -71.28 -41.52 -62.17
CA GLU A 346 -69.93 -41.04 -62.51
C GLU A 346 -69.69 -39.61 -62.01
N ASN A 347 -70.65 -38.71 -62.18
CA ASN A 347 -70.57 -37.34 -61.67
C ASN A 347 -70.57 -37.32 -60.12
N GLY A 348 -71.32 -38.21 -59.48
CA GLY A 348 -71.26 -38.43 -58.03
C GLY A 348 -69.86 -38.89 -57.56
N ARG A 349 -69.25 -39.83 -58.28
CA ARG A 349 -67.87 -40.29 -57.99
C ARG A 349 -66.85 -39.18 -58.19
N LEU A 350 -66.89 -38.46 -59.31
CA LEU A 350 -66.00 -37.34 -59.60
C LEU A 350 -66.15 -36.21 -58.58
N SER A 351 -67.37 -35.93 -58.10
CA SER A 351 -67.60 -34.96 -57.03
C SER A 351 -67.00 -35.40 -55.69
N ALA A 352 -66.97 -36.71 -55.39
CA ALA A 352 -66.32 -37.23 -54.20
C ALA A 352 -64.78 -37.16 -54.32
N GLU A 353 -64.22 -37.56 -55.47
CA GLU A 353 -62.78 -37.43 -55.76
C GLU A 353 -62.32 -35.95 -55.70
N LEU A 354 -63.15 -35.01 -56.17
CA LEU A 354 -62.88 -33.57 -56.07
C LEU A 354 -62.92 -33.08 -54.60
N ALA A 355 -63.83 -33.59 -53.77
CA ALA A 355 -63.88 -33.27 -52.35
C ALA A 355 -62.65 -33.80 -51.58
N ASP A 356 -62.21 -35.03 -51.87
CA ASP A 356 -61.02 -35.63 -51.24
C ASP A 356 -59.71 -34.99 -51.71
N THR A 357 -59.60 -34.60 -52.99
CA THR A 357 -58.46 -33.82 -53.49
C THR A 357 -58.44 -32.40 -52.91
N GLN A 358 -59.58 -31.74 -52.77
CA GLN A 358 -59.67 -30.45 -52.08
C GLN A 358 -59.31 -30.56 -50.58
N LYS A 359 -59.70 -31.65 -49.91
CA LYS A 359 -59.36 -31.92 -48.51
C LYS A 359 -57.86 -32.17 -48.31
N SER A 360 -57.25 -33.01 -49.14
CA SER A 360 -55.81 -33.27 -49.08
C SER A 360 -54.97 -32.03 -49.47
N TRP A 361 -55.45 -31.21 -50.41
CA TRP A 361 -54.85 -29.91 -50.71
C TRP A 361 -54.88 -28.96 -49.51
N LYS A 362 -56.03 -28.83 -48.81
CA LYS A 362 -56.12 -28.03 -47.57
C LYS A 362 -55.18 -28.55 -46.47
N GLN A 363 -55.10 -29.86 -46.27
CA GLN A 363 -54.17 -30.46 -45.30
C GLN A 363 -52.70 -30.16 -45.65
N SER A 364 -52.35 -30.17 -46.94
CA SER A 364 -51.02 -29.77 -47.40
C SER A 364 -50.76 -28.26 -47.20
N GLN A 365 -51.77 -27.42 -47.41
CA GLN A 365 -51.70 -25.98 -47.14
C GLN A 365 -51.51 -25.68 -45.63
N GLU A 366 -52.22 -26.38 -44.75
CA GLU A 366 -52.05 -26.27 -43.30
C GLU A 366 -50.68 -26.77 -42.84
N ALA A 367 -50.20 -27.90 -43.39
CA ALA A 367 -48.87 -28.44 -43.08
C ALA A 367 -47.74 -27.51 -43.53
N THR A 368 -47.85 -26.91 -44.72
CA THR A 368 -46.88 -25.93 -45.21
C THR A 368 -46.92 -24.62 -44.43
N ALA A 369 -48.10 -24.13 -44.04
CA ALA A 369 -48.22 -22.97 -43.15
C ALA A 369 -47.56 -23.22 -41.78
N LYS A 370 -47.75 -24.41 -41.19
CA LYS A 370 -47.09 -24.80 -39.93
C LYS A 370 -45.57 -24.85 -40.07
N ALA A 371 -45.07 -25.44 -41.16
CA ALA A 371 -43.63 -25.50 -41.44
C ALA A 371 -43.00 -24.11 -41.64
N ILE A 372 -43.73 -23.16 -42.25
CA ILE A 372 -43.27 -21.77 -42.39
C ILE A 372 -43.15 -21.08 -41.01
N GLU A 373 -44.10 -21.27 -40.11
CA GLU A 373 -44.03 -20.64 -38.78
C GLU A 373 -42.96 -21.30 -37.88
N GLU A 374 -42.75 -22.62 -37.99
CA GLU A 374 -41.62 -23.32 -37.34
C GLU A 374 -40.27 -22.81 -37.89
N LEU A 375 -40.15 -22.63 -39.20
CA LEU A 375 -38.95 -22.04 -39.84
C LEU A 375 -38.71 -20.62 -39.32
N ARG A 376 -39.75 -19.77 -39.31
CA ARG A 376 -39.67 -18.39 -38.80
C ARG A 376 -39.27 -18.31 -37.32
N GLY A 377 -39.76 -19.24 -36.50
CA GLY A 377 -39.31 -19.41 -35.12
C GLY A 377 -37.83 -19.76 -35.02
N SER A 378 -37.34 -20.65 -35.88
CA SER A 378 -35.92 -21.01 -35.96
C SER A 378 -35.04 -19.85 -36.45
N GLU A 379 -35.48 -19.08 -37.45
CA GLU A 379 -34.80 -17.88 -37.96
C GLU A 379 -34.66 -16.80 -36.86
N SER A 380 -35.74 -16.56 -36.09
CA SER A 380 -35.72 -15.66 -34.93
C SER A 380 -34.71 -16.10 -33.87
N SER A 381 -34.54 -17.42 -33.67
CA SER A 381 -33.53 -17.98 -32.76
C SER A 381 -32.11 -17.78 -33.30
N VAL A 382 -31.89 -18.05 -34.59
CA VAL A 382 -30.61 -17.82 -35.28
C VAL A 382 -30.20 -16.35 -35.21
N ASP A 383 -31.12 -15.41 -35.39
CA ASP A 383 -30.83 -13.98 -35.30
C ASP A 383 -30.55 -13.50 -33.87
N LYS A 384 -31.13 -14.13 -32.84
CA LYS A 384 -30.72 -13.90 -31.44
C LYS A 384 -29.29 -14.39 -31.21
N LEU A 385 -28.99 -15.62 -31.61
CA LEU A 385 -27.65 -16.21 -31.49
C LEU A 385 -26.60 -15.43 -32.29
N ARG A 386 -26.93 -14.88 -33.46
CA ARG A 386 -26.07 -13.96 -34.22
C ARG A 386 -25.79 -12.67 -33.47
N LYS A 387 -26.81 -12.06 -32.85
CA LYS A 387 -26.63 -10.86 -32.02
C LYS A 387 -25.72 -11.15 -30.83
N GLU A 388 -25.95 -12.26 -30.11
CA GLU A 388 -25.09 -12.72 -29.02
C GLU A 388 -23.65 -13.00 -29.47
N ALA A 389 -23.46 -13.61 -30.64
CA ALA A 389 -22.15 -13.80 -31.27
C ALA A 389 -21.46 -12.45 -31.56
N THR A 390 -22.17 -11.46 -32.14
CA THR A 390 -21.56 -10.13 -32.38
C THR A 390 -21.20 -9.40 -31.08
N VAL A 391 -22.01 -9.52 -30.03
CA VAL A 391 -21.73 -8.94 -28.71
C VAL A 391 -20.49 -9.61 -28.09
N THR A 392 -20.42 -10.94 -28.10
CA THR A 392 -19.25 -11.67 -27.57
C THR A 392 -17.97 -11.39 -28.36
N THR A 393 -18.03 -11.28 -29.69
CA THR A 393 -16.89 -10.85 -30.52
C THR A 393 -16.44 -9.43 -30.19
N SER A 394 -17.37 -8.47 -30.00
CA SER A 394 -17.02 -7.10 -29.59
C SER A 394 -16.38 -7.06 -28.19
N ARG A 395 -16.85 -7.90 -27.27
CA ARG A 395 -16.27 -8.04 -25.92
C ARG A 395 -14.87 -8.64 -25.97
N LEU A 396 -14.62 -9.64 -26.83
CA LEU A 396 -13.29 -10.20 -27.06
C LEU A 396 -12.32 -9.14 -27.61
N SER A 397 -12.71 -8.39 -28.64
CA SER A 397 -11.87 -7.32 -29.19
C SER A 397 -11.54 -6.22 -28.18
N ASN A 398 -12.49 -5.85 -27.30
CA ASN A 398 -12.25 -4.93 -26.20
C ASN A 398 -11.29 -5.50 -25.13
N LEU A 399 -11.31 -6.82 -24.88
CA LEU A 399 -10.37 -7.48 -23.96
C LEU A 399 -8.97 -7.66 -24.59
N GLU A 400 -8.88 -7.91 -25.89
CA GLU A 400 -7.63 -7.98 -26.64
C GLU A 400 -6.92 -6.63 -26.64
N THR A 401 -7.64 -5.54 -26.97
CA THR A 401 -7.08 -4.18 -26.92
C THR A 401 -6.70 -3.72 -25.51
N ALA A 402 -7.46 -4.11 -24.48
CA ALA A 402 -7.08 -3.88 -23.08
C ALA A 402 -5.81 -4.67 -22.69
N ASN A 403 -5.69 -5.93 -23.10
CA ASN A 403 -4.50 -6.74 -22.86
C ASN A 403 -3.26 -6.17 -23.58
N GLU A 404 -3.40 -5.69 -24.83
CA GLU A 404 -2.31 -4.98 -25.51
C GLU A 404 -1.86 -3.73 -24.74
N SER A 405 -2.80 -2.96 -24.17
CA SER A 405 -2.48 -1.79 -23.36
C SER A 405 -1.70 -2.17 -22.10
N LEU A 406 -2.15 -3.21 -21.38
CA LEU A 406 -1.48 -3.71 -20.17
C LEU A 406 -0.11 -4.31 -20.47
N LEU A 407 0.08 -4.93 -21.64
CA LEU A 407 1.39 -5.42 -22.09
C LEU A 407 2.37 -4.28 -22.37
N ARG A 408 1.91 -3.18 -22.99
CA ARG A 408 2.72 -1.97 -23.19
C ARG A 408 3.10 -1.33 -21.86
N GLU A 409 2.13 -1.12 -20.97
CA GLU A 409 2.37 -0.56 -19.63
C GLU A 409 3.36 -1.40 -18.80
N ARG A 410 3.25 -2.73 -18.86
CA ARG A 410 4.22 -3.64 -18.24
C ARG A 410 5.64 -3.44 -18.79
N ASP A 411 5.78 -3.26 -20.10
CA ASP A 411 7.08 -3.11 -20.74
C ASP A 411 7.67 -1.71 -20.48
N ASP A 412 6.85 -0.65 -20.44
CA ASP A 412 7.24 0.70 -20.03
C ASP A 412 7.72 0.73 -18.56
N LEU A 413 6.98 0.09 -17.64
CA LEU A 413 7.38 -0.06 -16.23
C LEU A 413 8.66 -0.87 -16.05
N LYS A 414 8.87 -1.89 -16.89
CA LYS A 414 10.10 -2.69 -16.88
C LYS A 414 11.31 -1.86 -17.33
N ASP A 415 11.15 -1.06 -18.37
CA ASP A 415 12.16 -0.12 -18.84
C ASP A 415 12.47 0.97 -17.78
N GLU A 416 11.46 1.48 -17.07
CA GLU A 416 11.64 2.43 -15.97
C GLU A 416 12.40 1.80 -14.78
N ILE A 417 12.12 0.54 -14.44
CA ILE A 417 12.88 -0.22 -13.45
C ILE A 417 14.35 -0.39 -13.86
N GLU A 418 14.65 -0.69 -15.14
CA GLU A 418 16.04 -0.80 -15.61
C GLU A 418 16.76 0.57 -15.63
N ARG A 419 16.09 1.67 -15.98
CA ARG A 419 16.65 3.03 -15.83
C ARG A 419 16.98 3.33 -14.36
N ALA A 420 16.03 3.10 -13.46
CA ALA A 420 16.22 3.34 -12.02
C ALA A 420 17.35 2.49 -11.41
N LYS A 421 17.54 1.25 -11.88
CA LYS A 421 18.71 0.43 -11.52
C LYS A 421 20.02 1.05 -12.01
N GLY A 422 20.08 1.50 -13.26
CA GLY A 422 21.27 2.15 -13.83
C GLY A 422 21.65 3.44 -13.09
N ASP A 423 20.67 4.25 -12.71
CA ASP A 423 20.88 5.44 -11.89
C ASP A 423 21.38 5.09 -10.48
N TYR A 424 20.80 4.06 -9.85
CA TYR A 424 21.23 3.58 -8.54
C TYR A 424 22.64 2.97 -8.55
N GLU A 425 23.00 2.20 -9.58
CA GLU A 425 24.37 1.70 -9.77
C GLU A 425 25.37 2.84 -10.00
N SER A 426 24.99 3.86 -10.77
CA SER A 426 25.81 5.06 -11.00
C SER A 426 26.03 5.85 -9.70
N ALA A 427 24.98 6.03 -8.90
CA ALA A 427 25.06 6.66 -7.58
C ALA A 427 25.92 5.84 -6.60
N LEU A 428 25.82 4.51 -6.61
CA LEU A 428 26.68 3.63 -5.81
C LEU A 428 28.15 3.71 -6.23
N GLN A 429 28.44 3.80 -7.54
CA GLN A 429 29.81 3.99 -8.02
C GLN A 429 30.38 5.34 -7.58
N GLU A 430 29.59 6.42 -7.64
CA GLU A 430 30.04 7.74 -7.19
C GLU A 430 30.25 7.79 -5.67
N LEU A 431 29.34 7.23 -4.89
CA LEU A 431 29.52 7.11 -3.43
C LEU A 431 30.76 6.30 -3.06
N ARG A 432 31.09 5.24 -3.82
CA ARG A 432 32.34 4.48 -3.65
C ARG A 432 33.59 5.33 -3.95
N LYS A 433 33.58 6.17 -4.99
CA LYS A 433 34.70 7.11 -5.26
C LYS A 433 34.87 8.09 -4.10
N GLN A 434 33.77 8.64 -3.58
CA GLN A 434 33.79 9.56 -2.45
C GLN A 434 34.34 8.89 -1.18
N ILE A 435 33.98 7.64 -0.90
CA ILE A 435 34.55 6.86 0.21
C ILE A 435 36.07 6.70 0.05
N VAL A 436 36.56 6.29 -1.13
CA VAL A 436 38.00 6.15 -1.40
C VAL A 436 38.74 7.50 -1.27
N GLN A 437 38.11 8.61 -1.67
CA GLN A 437 38.67 9.94 -1.51
C GLN A 437 38.73 10.38 -0.03
N LEU A 438 37.72 10.03 0.78
CA LEU A 438 37.72 10.27 2.21
C LEU A 438 38.75 9.39 2.95
N GLU A 439 38.93 8.14 2.55
CA GLU A 439 39.98 7.24 3.08
C GLU A 439 41.39 7.79 2.80
N LEU A 440 41.60 8.38 1.62
CA LEU A 440 42.86 9.04 1.26
C LEU A 440 43.12 10.28 2.15
N LEU A 441 42.12 11.15 2.32
CA LEU A 441 42.21 12.32 3.21
C LEU A 441 42.43 11.92 4.68
N GLU A 442 41.80 10.84 5.14
CA GLU A 442 42.04 10.31 6.49
C GLU A 442 43.47 9.79 6.66
N ALA A 443 44.05 9.18 5.61
CA ALA A 443 45.45 8.76 5.60
C ALA A 443 46.42 9.95 5.60
N GLU A 444 46.15 10.99 4.83
CA GLU A 444 46.92 12.25 4.83
C GLU A 444 46.89 12.92 6.22
N HIS A 445 45.70 13.12 6.80
CA HIS A 445 45.58 13.70 8.14
C HIS A 445 46.21 12.82 9.24
N LYS A 446 46.20 11.48 9.12
CA LYS A 446 46.96 10.60 10.03
C LYS A 446 48.47 10.81 9.91
N ALA A 447 48.99 11.05 8.70
CA ALA A 447 50.39 11.38 8.49
C ALA A 447 50.76 12.75 9.08
N GLU A 448 49.92 13.77 8.89
CA GLU A 448 50.07 15.10 9.50
C GLU A 448 50.03 15.06 11.04
N ILE A 449 49.11 14.28 11.62
CA ILE A 449 49.03 14.05 13.08
C ILE A 449 50.30 13.37 13.60
N GLN A 450 50.87 12.43 12.83
CA GLN A 450 52.10 11.74 13.22
C GLN A 450 53.34 12.66 13.12
N ASP A 451 53.44 13.49 12.07
CA ASP A 451 54.52 14.48 11.89
C ASP A 451 54.47 15.58 12.96
N THR A 452 53.28 16.13 13.24
CA THR A 452 53.07 17.11 14.33
C THR A 452 53.35 16.51 15.69
N LYS A 453 53.03 15.22 15.92
CA LYS A 453 53.42 14.50 17.13
C LYS A 453 54.94 14.35 17.26
N THR A 454 55.66 13.96 16.21
CA THR A 454 57.13 13.88 16.26
C THR A 454 57.76 15.24 16.55
N LYS A 455 57.25 16.33 15.96
CA LYS A 455 57.70 17.70 16.25
C LYS A 455 57.40 18.12 17.70
N LEU A 456 56.27 17.70 18.27
CA LEU A 456 55.94 17.95 19.67
C LEU A 456 56.87 17.18 20.62
N ASP A 457 57.20 15.93 20.29
CA ASP A 457 58.16 15.12 21.05
C ASP A 457 59.57 15.75 21.00
N GLU A 458 60.02 16.23 19.82
CA GLU A 458 61.27 16.99 19.66
C GLU A 458 61.29 18.25 20.55
N VAL A 459 60.28 19.11 20.45
CA VAL A 459 60.17 20.34 21.28
C VAL A 459 60.10 20.01 22.77
N SER A 460 59.44 18.91 23.16
CA SER A 460 59.41 18.43 24.55
C SER A 460 60.79 17.98 25.05
N THR A 461 61.60 17.36 24.19
CA THR A 461 63.00 17.04 24.53
C THR A 461 63.86 18.30 24.64
N GLU A 462 63.73 19.26 23.72
CA GLU A 462 64.45 20.54 23.79
C GLU A 462 64.09 21.29 25.08
N ALA A 463 62.80 21.39 25.42
CA ALA A 463 62.32 22.01 26.65
C ALA A 463 62.93 21.35 27.91
N ARG A 464 63.05 20.02 27.95
CA ARG A 464 63.76 19.31 29.04
C ARG A 464 65.23 19.69 29.11
N THR A 465 65.95 19.69 27.98
CA THR A 465 67.38 20.07 27.99
C THR A 465 67.60 21.52 28.43
N LEU A 466 66.70 22.44 28.07
CA LEU A 466 66.71 23.83 28.52
C LEU A 466 66.40 23.94 30.02
N GLN A 467 65.47 23.12 30.54
CA GLN A 467 65.15 23.07 31.96
C GLN A 467 66.33 22.54 32.80
N GLU A 468 66.99 21.47 32.35
CA GLU A 468 68.24 20.97 32.95
C GLU A 468 69.35 22.01 32.91
N ARG A 469 69.49 22.73 31.78
CA ARG A 469 70.47 23.80 31.61
C ARG A 469 70.22 24.97 32.56
N ASN A 470 68.96 25.36 32.76
CA ASN A 470 68.58 26.39 33.72
C ASN A 470 68.87 25.94 35.16
N ALA A 471 68.58 24.69 35.52
CA ALA A 471 68.94 24.14 36.84
C ALA A 471 70.47 24.15 37.09
N GLN A 472 71.28 23.84 36.07
CA GLN A 472 72.75 23.98 36.15
C GLN A 472 73.20 25.44 36.35
N LEU A 473 72.54 26.39 35.68
CA LEU A 473 72.83 27.82 35.82
C LEU A 473 72.42 28.34 37.22
N ASP A 474 71.27 27.92 37.76
CA ASP A 474 70.85 28.27 39.12
C ASP A 474 71.79 27.69 40.19
N ASN A 475 72.27 26.46 40.02
CA ASN A 475 73.32 25.87 40.85
C ASN A 475 74.63 26.68 40.77
N SER A 476 74.98 27.20 39.58
CA SER A 476 76.16 28.06 39.39
C SER A 476 75.97 29.44 40.05
N VAL A 477 74.78 30.04 39.93
CA VAL A 477 74.43 31.32 40.54
C VAL A 477 74.40 31.22 42.07
N THR A 478 73.88 30.13 42.64
CA THR A 478 73.88 29.90 44.09
C THR A 478 75.29 29.68 44.63
N ALA A 479 76.16 28.94 43.92
CA ALA A 479 77.58 28.84 44.24
C ALA A 479 78.27 30.21 44.24
N TYR A 480 78.11 31.02 43.18
CA TYR A 480 78.69 32.37 43.12
C TYR A 480 78.12 33.32 44.20
N ARG A 481 76.85 33.17 44.60
CA ARG A 481 76.29 33.93 45.74
C ARG A 481 76.95 33.55 47.06
N LYS A 482 77.31 32.28 47.25
CA LYS A 482 78.05 31.81 48.44
C LYS A 482 79.46 32.38 48.49
N GLU A 483 80.21 32.33 47.38
CA GLU A 483 81.55 32.96 47.28
C GLU A 483 81.50 34.47 47.58
N VAL A 484 80.53 35.19 47.01
CA VAL A 484 80.35 36.63 47.28
C VAL A 484 80.03 36.90 48.75
N HIS A 485 79.26 36.03 49.42
CA HIS A 485 79.00 36.14 50.85
C HIS A 485 80.27 35.88 51.69
N GLU A 486 81.04 34.84 51.38
CA GLU A 486 82.33 34.54 52.03
C GLU A 486 83.33 35.69 51.88
N HIS A 487 83.44 36.27 50.68
CA HIS A 487 84.25 37.48 50.46
C HIS A 487 83.72 38.69 51.24
N THR A 488 82.40 38.86 51.35
CA THR A 488 81.80 39.97 52.13
C THR A 488 82.15 39.84 53.62
N VAL A 489 82.10 38.62 54.17
CA VAL A 489 82.52 38.35 55.56
C VAL A 489 84.03 38.59 55.74
N SER A 490 84.86 38.19 54.77
CA SER A 490 86.31 38.47 54.79
C SER A 490 86.61 39.97 54.79
N ILE A 491 85.89 40.76 53.97
CA ILE A 491 86.01 42.23 53.94
C ILE A 491 85.59 42.84 55.29
N ALA A 492 84.50 42.37 55.90
CA ALA A 492 84.07 42.84 57.22
C ALA A 492 85.12 42.56 58.31
N ASN A 493 85.72 41.37 58.29
CA ASN A 493 86.81 41.02 59.21
C ASN A 493 88.05 41.90 59.02
N LEU A 494 88.41 42.23 57.77
CA LEU A 494 89.50 43.18 57.48
C LEU A 494 89.16 44.60 57.96
N GLY A 495 87.90 45.04 57.83
CA GLY A 495 87.42 46.31 58.37
C GLY A 495 87.64 46.42 59.88
N ASN A 496 87.21 45.39 60.64
CA ASN A 496 87.42 45.33 62.09
C ASN A 496 88.91 45.42 62.49
N VAL A 497 89.81 44.80 61.70
CA VAL A 497 91.26 44.89 61.93
C VAL A 497 91.78 46.32 61.68
N VAL A 498 91.28 47.01 60.65
CA VAL A 498 91.63 48.42 60.39
C VAL A 498 91.17 49.31 61.54
N GLU A 499 89.92 49.17 62.00
CA GLU A 499 89.39 49.90 63.16
C GLU A 499 90.23 49.68 64.43
N GLU A 500 90.70 48.44 64.67
CA GLU A 500 91.59 48.14 65.79
C GLU A 500 92.96 48.84 65.64
N LYS A 501 93.53 48.90 64.42
CA LYS A 501 94.78 49.65 64.17
C LYS A 501 94.58 51.16 64.31
N GLU A 502 93.44 51.71 63.90
CA GLU A 502 93.10 53.11 64.12
C GLU A 502 92.95 53.44 65.61
N ARG A 503 92.31 52.55 66.39
CA ARG A 503 92.24 52.68 67.85
C ARG A 503 93.65 52.69 68.47
N ARG A 504 94.54 51.78 68.06
CA ARG A 504 95.92 51.76 68.57
C ARG A 504 96.71 52.99 68.14
N ASN A 505 96.49 53.55 66.95
CA ASN A 505 97.09 54.83 66.54
C ASN A 505 96.59 56.01 67.39
N LYS A 506 95.30 56.03 67.77
CA LYS A 506 94.75 57.05 68.68
C LYS A 506 95.36 56.94 70.09
N GLU A 507 95.61 55.74 70.59
CA GLU A 507 96.33 55.51 71.85
C GLU A 507 97.79 55.96 71.77
N LEU A 508 98.52 55.59 70.71
CA LEU A 508 99.90 56.05 70.48
C LEU A 508 100.00 57.58 70.37
N ALA A 509 98.99 58.24 69.79
CA ALA A 509 98.92 59.70 69.75
C ALA A 509 98.70 60.32 71.15
N ALA A 510 97.94 59.66 72.03
CA ALA A 510 97.77 60.08 73.43
C ALA A 510 99.05 59.83 74.25
N GLU A 511 99.74 58.71 74.05
CA GLU A 511 101.08 58.44 74.62
C GLU A 511 102.08 59.53 74.22
N LEU A 512 102.05 59.98 72.95
CA LEU A 512 102.84 61.11 72.43
C LEU A 512 102.45 62.47 73.04
N SER A 513 101.20 62.66 73.45
CA SER A 513 100.75 63.88 74.15
C SER A 513 101.30 63.93 75.57
N ALA A 514 101.19 62.84 76.34
CA ALA A 514 101.74 62.74 77.69
C ALA A 514 103.28 62.90 77.72
N ALA A 515 103.97 62.42 76.68
CA ALA A 515 105.41 62.64 76.52
C ALA A 515 105.78 64.12 76.26
N ARG A 516 104.88 64.92 75.66
CA ARG A 516 105.07 66.37 75.47
C ARG A 516 104.83 67.14 76.76
N GLU A 517 103.77 66.83 77.51
CA GLU A 517 103.51 67.44 78.82
C GLU A 517 104.70 67.26 79.79
N SER A 518 105.38 66.10 79.74
CA SER A 518 106.65 65.86 80.45
C SER A 518 107.77 66.83 80.03
N ALA A 519 107.92 67.09 78.72
CA ALA A 519 108.90 68.05 78.21
C ALA A 519 108.56 69.50 78.59
N ASP A 520 107.27 69.86 78.61
CA ASP A 520 106.82 71.21 78.98
C ASP A 520 107.12 71.55 80.46
N THR A 521 107.13 70.55 81.36
CA THR A 521 107.56 70.77 82.76
C THR A 521 109.05 71.13 82.91
N LEU A 522 109.90 70.78 81.94
CA LEU A 522 111.31 71.20 81.89
C LEU A 522 111.45 72.63 81.31
N ILE A 523 110.53 73.05 80.45
CA ILE A 523 110.49 74.40 79.85
C ILE A 523 110.03 75.44 80.88
N ALA A 524 109.05 75.10 81.74
CA ALA A 524 108.55 75.99 82.79
C ALA A 524 109.63 76.50 83.79
N GLN A 525 110.75 75.76 83.95
CA GLN A 525 111.88 76.20 84.79
C GLN A 525 112.77 77.25 84.11
N TYR A 526 112.68 77.38 82.78
CA TYR A 526 113.42 78.36 81.98
C TYR A 526 112.64 79.68 81.85
N GLU A 527 111.31 79.62 81.74
CA GLU A 527 110.44 80.77 81.46
C GLU A 527 110.29 81.76 82.63
N GLN A 528 110.57 81.34 83.88
CA GLN A 528 110.63 82.23 85.04
C GLN A 528 111.66 83.37 84.88
N ALA A 529 112.67 83.18 84.03
CA ALA A 529 113.66 84.21 83.71
C ALA A 529 113.22 85.19 82.60
N GLN A 530 112.10 84.93 81.89
CA GLN A 530 111.75 85.61 80.65
C GLN A 530 110.43 86.43 80.73
N ALA A 531 109.60 86.20 81.75
CA ALA A 531 108.28 86.81 81.93
C ALA A 531 108.26 88.27 82.46
N THR A 532 109.40 88.96 82.59
CA THR A 532 109.43 90.43 82.70
C THR A 532 109.29 91.13 81.35
N VAL A 533 109.45 90.38 80.24
CA VAL A 533 109.37 90.87 78.86
C VAL A 533 107.96 90.73 78.27
N THR A 534 107.08 89.95 78.90
CA THR A 534 105.72 89.63 78.40
C THR A 534 104.66 90.71 78.65
N SER A 535 104.86 91.66 79.58
CA SER A 535 103.82 92.67 79.89
C SER A 535 103.57 93.73 78.80
N LEU A 536 104.43 93.80 77.78
CA LEU A 536 104.37 94.79 76.70
C LEU A 536 103.95 94.23 75.33
N SER A 537 103.83 92.91 75.17
CA SER A 537 103.47 92.26 73.89
C SER A 537 102.02 91.77 73.81
N GLU A 538 101.34 91.57 74.95
CA GLU A 538 99.96 91.08 75.03
C GLU A 538 98.91 92.02 74.42
N SER A 539 99.24 93.30 74.22
CA SER A 539 98.35 94.26 73.56
C SER A 539 98.17 94.00 72.05
N LEU A 540 98.98 93.14 71.41
CA LEU A 540 99.00 92.98 69.95
C LEU A 540 98.35 91.68 69.43
N THR A 541 98.00 90.74 70.32
CA THR A 541 97.52 89.39 69.95
C THR A 541 95.99 89.30 69.86
N ALA A 542 95.25 90.10 70.62
CA ALA A 542 93.78 90.06 70.70
C ALA A 542 93.06 90.28 69.36
N VAL A 543 93.68 90.99 68.40
CA VAL A 543 93.08 91.30 67.08
C VAL A 543 93.27 90.18 66.05
N ARG A 544 94.17 89.21 66.30
CA ARG A 544 94.46 88.12 65.33
C ARG A 544 93.57 86.89 65.48
N ALA A 545 92.95 86.68 66.65
CA ALA A 545 92.13 85.50 66.93
C ALA A 545 90.78 85.47 66.19
N THR A 546 90.19 86.63 65.91
CA THR A 546 88.84 86.74 65.32
C THR A 546 88.78 86.46 63.81
N VAL A 547 89.92 86.41 63.12
CA VAL A 547 89.98 86.17 61.66
C VAL A 547 89.96 84.66 61.33
N VAL A 548 90.64 83.83 62.13
CA VAL A 548 90.78 82.38 61.89
C VAL A 548 89.44 81.64 62.09
N GLU A 549 88.63 82.07 63.05
CA GLU A 549 87.30 81.49 63.32
C GLU A 549 86.35 81.64 62.13
N LEU A 550 86.39 82.79 61.43
CA LEU A 550 85.54 83.06 60.27
C LEU A 550 85.97 82.26 59.02
N GLU A 551 87.26 81.97 58.85
CA GLU A 551 87.75 81.13 57.75
C GLU A 551 87.36 79.64 57.91
N ALA A 552 87.28 79.15 59.15
CA ALA A 552 86.82 77.78 59.43
C ALA A 552 85.31 77.60 59.11
N GLN A 553 84.48 78.56 59.49
CA GLN A 553 83.04 78.54 59.23
C GLN A 553 82.72 78.63 57.73
N LEU A 554 83.52 79.38 56.96
CA LEU A 554 83.37 79.50 55.51
C LEU A 554 83.69 78.19 54.76
N LYS A 555 84.67 77.40 55.23
CA LYS A 555 84.99 76.07 54.66
C LYS A 555 83.91 75.02 54.94
N ALA A 556 83.28 75.05 56.11
CA ALA A 556 82.18 74.14 56.45
C ALA A 556 80.95 74.41 55.55
N ALA A 557 80.64 75.68 55.29
CA ALA A 557 79.53 76.07 54.43
C ALA A 557 79.72 75.63 52.96
N THR A 558 80.95 75.68 52.41
CA THR A 558 81.22 75.19 51.05
C THR A 558 81.08 73.67 50.91
N ALA A 559 81.57 72.88 51.87
CA ALA A 559 81.41 71.42 51.84
C ALA A 559 79.93 70.99 51.96
N GLN A 560 79.13 71.75 52.71
CA GLN A 560 77.68 71.52 52.80
C GLN A 560 76.94 71.88 51.50
N LEU A 561 77.43 72.86 50.73
CA LEU A 561 76.91 73.20 49.40
C LEU A 561 77.27 72.14 48.34
N GLU A 562 78.49 71.59 48.37
CA GLU A 562 78.89 70.49 47.48
C GLU A 562 78.03 69.23 47.74
N GLY A 563 77.82 68.84 49.00
CA GLY A 563 76.94 67.71 49.34
C GLY A 563 75.45 67.91 48.99
N GLN A 564 74.98 69.17 48.92
CA GLN A 564 73.65 69.49 48.38
C GLN A 564 73.59 69.37 46.85
N ASN A 565 74.69 69.69 46.16
CA ASN A 565 74.79 69.58 44.71
C ASN A 565 74.84 68.12 44.23
N ASP A 566 75.61 67.26 44.91
CA ASP A 566 75.65 65.81 44.63
C ASP A 566 74.27 65.16 44.83
N LEU A 567 73.51 65.60 45.84
CA LEU A 567 72.13 65.17 46.07
C LEU A 567 71.19 65.63 44.95
N ALA A 568 71.36 66.85 44.43
CA ALA A 568 70.59 67.37 43.31
C ALA A 568 70.90 66.62 42.00
N GLU A 569 72.16 66.26 41.75
CA GLU A 569 72.56 65.45 40.59
C GLU A 569 72.01 64.02 40.67
N SER A 570 72.07 63.39 41.85
CA SER A 570 71.42 62.11 42.16
C SER A 570 69.91 62.12 41.88
N LEU A 571 69.21 63.18 42.30
CA LEU A 571 67.77 63.34 42.06
C LEU A 571 67.44 63.58 40.57
N ASN A 572 68.29 64.32 39.84
CA ASN A 572 68.14 64.49 38.40
C ASN A 572 68.36 63.18 37.62
N LEU A 573 69.33 62.36 38.02
CA LEU A 573 69.52 61.01 37.46
C LEU A 573 68.31 60.11 37.70
N GLN A 574 67.73 60.13 38.91
CA GLN A 574 66.50 59.38 39.21
C GLN A 574 65.29 59.90 38.42
N LEU A 575 65.18 61.22 38.18
CA LEU A 575 64.15 61.79 37.32
C LEU A 575 64.33 61.38 35.85
N ALA A 576 65.58 61.30 35.36
CA ALA A 576 65.88 60.82 34.02
C ALA A 576 65.53 59.33 33.84
N ASP A 577 65.90 58.47 34.80
CA ASP A 577 65.52 57.05 34.80
C ASP A 577 63.99 56.88 34.84
N LYS A 578 63.28 57.66 35.67
CA LYS A 578 61.81 57.61 35.74
C LYS A 578 61.12 58.16 34.48
N ALA A 579 61.71 59.12 33.78
CA ALA A 579 61.26 59.54 32.46
C ALA A 579 61.49 58.43 31.41
N GLY A 580 62.59 57.69 31.51
CA GLY A 580 62.86 56.49 30.71
C GLY A 580 61.82 55.38 30.93
N GLU A 581 61.55 55.03 32.20
CA GLU A 581 60.51 54.06 32.57
C GLU A 581 59.13 54.48 32.04
N LEU A 582 58.73 55.75 32.21
CA LEU A 582 57.47 56.27 31.67
C LEU A 582 57.40 56.12 30.13
N THR A 583 58.49 56.40 29.42
CA THR A 583 58.55 56.25 27.96
C THR A 583 58.34 54.80 27.52
N VAL A 584 58.92 53.84 28.25
CA VAL A 584 58.69 52.39 28.02
C VAL A 584 57.23 52.00 28.32
N VAL A 585 56.64 52.52 29.40
CA VAL A 585 55.23 52.26 29.75
C VAL A 585 54.26 52.85 28.73
N TYR A 586 54.53 54.04 28.17
CA TYR A 586 53.73 54.59 27.07
C TYR A 586 53.89 53.77 25.77
N GLY A 587 55.08 53.21 25.52
CA GLY A 587 55.32 52.27 24.42
C GLY A 587 54.47 51.00 24.54
N THR A 588 54.55 50.31 25.69
CA THR A 588 53.78 49.08 25.94
C THR A 588 52.27 49.32 26.01
N LEU A 589 51.83 50.50 26.51
CA LEU A 589 50.43 50.91 26.43
C LEU A 589 49.96 51.02 24.97
N ALA A 590 50.71 51.71 24.11
CA ALA A 590 50.38 51.85 22.68
C ALA A 590 50.37 50.50 21.94
N GLU A 591 51.27 49.57 22.29
CA GLU A 591 51.26 48.19 21.77
C GLU A 591 50.03 47.42 22.25
N SER A 592 49.65 47.53 23.53
CA SER A 592 48.43 46.90 24.06
C SER A 592 47.17 47.46 23.39
N GLN A 593 47.12 48.76 23.10
CA GLN A 593 46.02 49.41 22.38
C GLN A 593 45.85 48.84 20.98
N ARG A 594 46.96 48.63 20.25
CA ARG A 594 46.97 48.01 18.91
C ARG A 594 46.51 46.55 18.96
N ALA A 595 46.97 45.78 19.97
CA ALA A 595 46.54 44.40 20.15
C ALA A 595 45.03 44.31 20.45
N ILE A 596 44.49 45.23 21.25
CA ILE A 596 43.03 45.34 21.50
C ILE A 596 42.29 45.60 20.19
N SER A 597 42.71 46.60 19.38
CA SER A 597 42.05 46.90 18.10
C SER A 597 42.07 45.72 17.12
N GLN A 598 43.18 44.96 17.06
CA GLN A 598 43.28 43.74 16.25
C GLN A 598 42.38 42.61 16.77
N LEU A 599 42.19 42.50 18.08
CA LEU A 599 41.25 41.54 18.68
C LEU A 599 39.80 41.93 18.46
N GLU A 600 39.47 43.23 18.48
CA GLU A 600 38.14 43.76 18.13
C GLU A 600 37.81 43.50 16.66
N GLU A 601 38.75 43.73 15.73
CA GLU A 601 38.57 43.41 14.31
C GLU A 601 38.44 41.90 14.06
N ARG A 602 39.21 41.07 14.78
CA ARG A 602 39.06 39.59 14.77
C ARG A 602 37.75 39.12 15.40
N ALA A 603 37.20 39.85 16.38
CA ALA A 603 35.88 39.56 16.96
C ALA A 603 34.77 39.92 15.96
N ALA A 604 34.78 41.13 15.41
CA ALA A 604 33.78 41.59 14.43
C ALA A 604 33.74 40.71 13.16
N SER A 605 34.90 40.29 12.65
CA SER A 605 34.96 39.35 11.52
C SER A 605 34.41 37.97 11.89
N ARG A 606 34.71 37.43 13.09
CA ARG A 606 34.10 36.18 13.58
C ARG A 606 32.59 36.30 13.79
N ASP A 607 32.09 37.42 14.30
CA ASP A 607 30.66 37.67 14.46
C ASP A 607 29.92 37.72 13.12
N SER A 608 30.54 38.30 12.08
CA SER A 608 29.99 38.27 10.71
C SER A 608 29.90 36.84 10.13
N VAL A 609 30.90 35.99 10.44
CA VAL A 609 30.88 34.57 10.05
C VAL A 609 29.80 33.80 10.84
N ILE A 610 29.63 34.10 12.13
CA ILE A 610 28.58 33.51 12.97
C ILE A 610 27.19 33.92 12.46
N GLN A 611 26.98 35.18 12.08
CA GLN A 611 25.72 35.63 11.47
C GLN A 611 25.42 34.86 10.18
N ARG A 612 26.38 34.80 9.26
CA ARG A 612 26.23 34.05 7.99
C ARG A 612 25.92 32.57 8.24
N LEU A 613 26.66 31.90 9.12
CA LEU A 613 26.39 30.49 9.47
C LEU A 613 25.04 30.30 10.17
N THR A 614 24.54 31.31 10.89
CA THR A 614 23.21 31.27 11.52
C THR A 614 22.09 31.40 10.48
N GLU A 615 22.27 32.23 9.45
CA GLU A 615 21.35 32.34 8.31
C GLU A 615 21.41 31.10 7.40
N GLU A 616 22.60 30.56 7.12
CA GLU A 616 22.79 29.28 6.42
C GLU A 616 22.12 28.12 7.19
N LEU A 617 22.23 28.06 8.53
CA LEU A 617 21.51 27.09 9.35
C LEU A 617 19.99 27.32 9.40
N ALA A 618 19.52 28.57 9.36
CA ALA A 618 18.09 28.88 9.33
C ALA A 618 17.45 28.48 7.99
N THR A 619 18.13 28.78 6.88
CA THR A 619 17.70 28.37 5.53
C THR A 619 17.75 26.85 5.36
N ALA A 620 18.82 26.19 5.82
CA ALA A 620 18.92 24.73 5.82
C ALA A 620 17.79 24.06 6.64
N ARG A 621 17.45 24.59 7.83
CA ARG A 621 16.30 24.12 8.62
C ARG A 621 14.98 24.32 7.89
N GLY A 622 14.75 25.49 7.29
CA GLY A 622 13.55 25.74 6.50
C GLY A 622 13.41 24.78 5.30
N SER A 623 14.51 24.47 4.60
CA SER A 623 14.50 23.44 3.55
C SER A 623 14.26 22.03 4.09
N GLY A 624 14.75 21.73 5.29
CA GLY A 624 14.49 20.46 5.99
C GLY A 624 13.02 20.30 6.36
N GLU A 625 12.39 21.31 6.98
CA GLU A 625 10.96 21.30 7.29
C GLU A 625 10.09 21.19 6.03
N LEU A 626 10.46 21.85 4.93
CA LEU A 626 9.76 21.69 3.65
C LEU A 626 9.91 20.28 3.08
N ALA A 627 11.09 19.67 3.17
CA ALA A 627 11.33 18.30 2.73
C ALA A 627 10.59 17.26 3.60
N GLU A 628 10.57 17.43 4.92
CA GLU A 628 9.81 16.58 5.85
C GLU A 628 8.30 16.66 5.59
N ASN A 629 7.75 17.85 5.34
CA ASN A 629 6.35 18.01 4.99
C ASN A 629 6.03 17.39 3.62
N ALA A 630 6.88 17.59 2.61
CA ALA A 630 6.71 16.96 1.30
C ALA A 630 6.79 15.43 1.35
N LEU A 631 7.68 14.87 2.19
CA LEU A 631 7.76 13.44 2.44
C LEU A 631 6.48 12.92 3.12
N ARG A 632 5.99 13.62 4.14
CA ARG A 632 4.75 13.26 4.85
C ARG A 632 3.52 13.27 3.94
N ASP A 633 3.41 14.26 3.06
CA ASP A 633 2.36 14.33 2.04
C ASP A 633 2.46 13.17 1.04
N ALA A 634 3.68 12.79 0.62
CA ALA A 634 3.91 11.65 -0.26
C ALA A 634 3.58 10.32 0.42
N GLU A 635 3.97 10.13 1.68
CA GLU A 635 3.62 8.97 2.49
C GLU A 635 2.09 8.83 2.64
N GLN A 636 1.37 9.94 2.86
CA GLN A 636 -0.09 9.94 2.93
C GLN A 636 -0.72 9.54 1.58
N ARG A 637 -0.29 10.13 0.45
CA ARG A 637 -0.80 9.75 -0.89
C ARG A 637 -0.57 8.27 -1.16
N HIS A 638 0.63 7.77 -0.89
CA HIS A 638 0.94 6.34 -1.06
C HIS A 638 0.18 5.44 -0.08
N ALA A 639 -0.29 5.93 1.07
CA ALA A 639 -1.17 5.18 1.97
C ALA A 639 -2.62 5.14 1.42
N GLU A 640 -3.12 6.25 0.87
CA GLU A 640 -4.43 6.35 0.23
C GLU A 640 -4.50 5.51 -1.06
N GLU A 641 -3.45 5.54 -1.89
CA GLU A 641 -3.29 4.67 -3.06
C GLU A 641 -3.27 3.19 -2.68
N ARG A 642 -2.48 2.81 -1.66
CA ARG A 642 -2.46 1.43 -1.15
C ARG A 642 -3.81 0.97 -0.61
N ALA A 643 -4.57 1.85 0.07
CA ALA A 643 -5.92 1.55 0.53
C ALA A 643 -6.90 1.34 -0.64
N SER A 644 -6.81 2.20 -1.68
CA SER A 644 -7.61 2.09 -2.90
C SER A 644 -7.33 0.78 -3.64
N LEU A 645 -6.06 0.46 -3.90
CA LEU A 645 -5.66 -0.79 -4.54
C LEU A 645 -6.06 -2.02 -3.72
N THR A 646 -5.97 -1.96 -2.39
CA THR A 646 -6.45 -3.04 -1.51
C THR A 646 -7.96 -3.26 -1.65
N CYS A 647 -8.76 -2.19 -1.75
CA CYS A 647 -10.20 -2.29 -2.01
C CYS A 647 -10.50 -2.84 -3.41
N GLN A 648 -9.74 -2.46 -4.43
CA GLN A 648 -9.88 -3.01 -5.79
C GLN A 648 -9.56 -4.51 -5.82
N ILE A 649 -8.48 -4.95 -5.18
CA ILE A 649 -8.11 -6.37 -5.06
C ILE A 649 -9.20 -7.16 -4.33
N ALA A 650 -9.76 -6.61 -3.24
CA ALA A 650 -10.88 -7.24 -2.53
C ALA A 650 -12.13 -7.36 -3.43
N GLY A 651 -12.45 -6.32 -4.21
CA GLY A 651 -13.53 -6.33 -5.20
C GLY A 651 -13.33 -7.39 -6.29
N LEU A 652 -12.16 -7.42 -6.92
CA LEU A 652 -11.80 -8.41 -7.94
C LEU A 652 -11.85 -9.84 -7.38
N ASN A 653 -11.30 -10.08 -6.20
CA ASN A 653 -11.39 -11.39 -5.54
C ASN A 653 -12.85 -11.81 -5.30
N SER A 654 -13.71 -10.89 -4.86
CA SER A 654 -15.15 -11.20 -4.70
C SER A 654 -15.80 -11.56 -6.04
N SER A 655 -15.48 -10.83 -7.11
CA SER A 655 -15.98 -11.13 -8.47
C SER A 655 -15.49 -12.49 -8.98
N VAL A 656 -14.23 -12.86 -8.70
CA VAL A 656 -13.67 -14.17 -9.04
C VAL A 656 -14.37 -15.29 -8.26
N THR A 657 -14.66 -15.08 -6.97
CA THR A 657 -15.42 -16.09 -6.18
C THR A 657 -16.85 -16.30 -6.70
N VAL A 658 -17.52 -15.23 -7.14
CA VAL A 658 -18.86 -15.34 -7.76
C VAL A 658 -18.78 -16.06 -9.10
N ALA A 659 -17.84 -15.68 -9.99
CA ALA A 659 -17.65 -16.33 -11.28
C ALA A 659 -17.30 -17.82 -11.14
N ASN A 660 -16.49 -18.22 -10.15
CA ASN A 660 -16.20 -19.62 -9.88
C ASN A 660 -17.45 -20.39 -9.41
N ALA A 661 -18.29 -19.81 -8.55
CA ALA A 661 -19.55 -20.42 -8.14
C ALA A 661 -20.56 -20.55 -9.31
N GLU A 662 -20.57 -19.59 -10.25
CA GLU A 662 -21.33 -19.69 -11.49
C GLU A 662 -20.81 -20.80 -12.40
N ILE A 663 -19.49 -20.94 -12.55
CA ILE A 663 -18.85 -22.03 -13.31
C ILE A 663 -19.19 -23.39 -12.69
N GLU A 664 -19.12 -23.54 -11.37
CA GLU A 664 -19.53 -24.77 -10.67
C GLU A 664 -21.02 -25.08 -10.91
N SER A 665 -21.90 -24.08 -10.86
CA SER A 665 -23.33 -24.22 -11.18
C SER A 665 -23.61 -24.61 -12.63
N VAL A 666 -22.85 -24.08 -13.59
CA VAL A 666 -22.96 -24.44 -15.01
C VAL A 666 -22.43 -25.85 -15.24
N ASN A 667 -21.30 -26.22 -14.63
CA ASN A 667 -20.75 -27.57 -14.73
C ASN A 667 -21.68 -28.63 -14.12
N ALA A 668 -22.34 -28.33 -12.99
CA ALA A 668 -23.34 -29.22 -12.41
C ALA A 668 -24.54 -29.45 -13.35
N ARG A 669 -25.07 -28.38 -13.96
CA ARG A 669 -26.15 -28.47 -14.97
C ARG A 669 -25.72 -29.19 -16.25
N LEU A 670 -24.48 -29.01 -16.67
CA LEU A 670 -23.92 -29.73 -17.83
C LEU A 670 -23.78 -31.23 -17.53
N ALA A 671 -23.35 -31.60 -16.32
CA ALA A 671 -23.29 -32.98 -15.88
C ALA A 671 -24.68 -33.62 -15.84
N GLU A 672 -25.68 -32.95 -15.27
CA GLU A 672 -27.08 -33.40 -15.24
C GLU A 672 -27.65 -33.57 -16.66
N ALA A 673 -27.46 -32.59 -17.55
CA ALA A 673 -27.87 -32.69 -18.95
C ALA A 673 -27.16 -33.82 -19.71
N SER A 674 -25.89 -34.09 -19.41
CA SER A 674 -25.14 -35.21 -20.01
C SER A 674 -25.67 -36.56 -19.53
N GLN A 675 -26.00 -36.68 -18.24
CA GLN A 675 -26.60 -37.89 -17.67
C GLN A 675 -27.99 -38.17 -18.25
N GLU A 676 -28.80 -37.14 -18.46
CA GLU A 676 -30.13 -37.29 -19.05
C GLU A 676 -30.05 -37.61 -20.55
N ARG A 677 -29.11 -37.02 -21.28
CA ARG A 677 -28.78 -37.43 -22.66
C ARG A 677 -28.40 -38.90 -22.74
N ASP A 678 -27.55 -39.38 -21.82
CA ASP A 678 -27.07 -40.77 -21.82
C ASP A 678 -28.18 -41.76 -21.43
N ARG A 679 -29.12 -41.36 -20.55
CA ARG A 679 -30.37 -42.09 -20.32
C ARG A 679 -31.23 -42.16 -21.57
N LEU A 680 -31.50 -41.03 -22.23
CA LEU A 680 -32.33 -40.98 -23.43
C LEU A 680 -31.71 -41.77 -24.58
N ALA A 681 -30.39 -41.73 -24.74
CA ALA A 681 -29.67 -42.56 -25.72
C ALA A 681 -29.80 -44.06 -25.41
N SER A 682 -29.76 -44.44 -24.12
CA SER A 682 -29.97 -45.83 -23.70
C SER A 682 -31.42 -46.29 -23.93
N ALA A 683 -32.40 -45.43 -23.64
CA ALA A 683 -33.82 -45.71 -23.87
C ALA A 683 -34.16 -45.82 -25.37
N LEU A 684 -33.60 -44.94 -26.19
CA LEU A 684 -33.73 -44.99 -27.66
C LEU A 684 -33.08 -46.25 -28.22
N ALA A 685 -31.94 -46.68 -27.69
CA ALA A 685 -31.32 -47.95 -28.08
C ALA A 685 -32.22 -49.15 -27.74
N THR A 686 -32.85 -49.18 -26.56
CA THR A 686 -33.82 -50.23 -26.21
C THR A 686 -35.05 -50.22 -27.12
N GLU A 687 -35.69 -49.07 -27.36
CA GLU A 687 -36.83 -48.96 -28.29
C GLU A 687 -36.44 -49.37 -29.72
N THR A 688 -35.23 -49.03 -30.17
CA THR A 688 -34.73 -49.45 -31.49
C THR A 688 -34.62 -50.98 -31.57
N THR A 689 -34.08 -51.64 -30.54
CA THR A 689 -34.01 -53.12 -30.52
C THR A 689 -35.39 -53.77 -30.40
N GLU A 690 -36.34 -53.17 -29.69
CA GLU A 690 -37.72 -53.65 -29.62
C GLU A 690 -38.44 -53.49 -30.97
N ALA A 691 -38.24 -52.36 -31.66
CA ALA A 691 -38.76 -52.11 -33.00
C ALA A 691 -38.18 -53.10 -34.03
N GLU A 692 -36.88 -53.41 -33.96
CA GLU A 692 -36.24 -54.44 -34.80
C GLU A 692 -36.82 -55.84 -34.52
N GLN A 693 -37.05 -56.20 -33.25
CA GLN A 693 -37.69 -57.46 -32.88
C GLN A 693 -39.14 -57.56 -33.41
N LEU A 694 -39.92 -56.49 -33.26
CA LEU A 694 -41.29 -56.41 -33.79
C LEU A 694 -41.31 -56.45 -35.32
N ALA A 695 -40.37 -55.79 -36.00
CA ALA A 695 -40.25 -55.83 -37.46
C ALA A 695 -39.91 -57.24 -37.96
N ASN A 696 -38.97 -57.94 -37.30
CA ASN A 696 -38.65 -59.33 -37.60
C ASN A 696 -39.85 -60.26 -37.36
N SER A 697 -40.58 -60.09 -36.26
CA SER A 697 -41.80 -60.86 -35.96
C SER A 697 -42.93 -60.60 -36.97
N LEU A 698 -43.07 -59.37 -37.45
CA LEU A 698 -44.03 -59.02 -38.50
C LEU A 698 -43.65 -59.63 -39.84
N GLU A 699 -42.36 -59.75 -40.14
CA GLU A 699 -41.86 -60.37 -41.36
C GLU A 699 -42.02 -61.90 -41.33
N THR A 700 -41.83 -62.56 -40.18
CA THR A 700 -42.17 -63.99 -40.04
C THR A 700 -43.66 -64.24 -40.23
N GLU A 701 -44.54 -63.42 -39.63
CA GLU A 701 -46.00 -63.49 -39.82
C GLU A 701 -46.41 -63.27 -41.28
N ARG A 702 -45.75 -62.36 -42.02
CA ARG A 702 -45.96 -62.20 -43.47
C ARG A 702 -45.56 -63.44 -44.26
N GLN A 703 -44.44 -64.06 -43.92
CA GLN A 703 -43.98 -65.28 -44.58
C GLN A 703 -44.91 -66.47 -44.28
N GLU A 704 -45.41 -66.60 -43.06
CA GLU A 704 -46.40 -67.62 -42.70
C GLU A 704 -47.73 -67.39 -43.42
N LYS A 705 -48.23 -66.14 -43.46
CA LYS A 705 -49.40 -65.78 -44.25
C LYS A 705 -49.23 -66.12 -45.74
N ALA A 706 -48.06 -65.83 -46.32
CA ALA A 706 -47.78 -66.14 -47.73
C ALA A 706 -47.78 -67.66 -47.98
N ARG A 707 -47.20 -68.46 -47.08
CA ARG A 707 -47.27 -69.94 -47.13
C ARG A 707 -48.70 -70.44 -47.04
N LEU A 708 -49.48 -69.94 -46.09
CA LEU A 708 -50.90 -70.32 -45.94
C LEU A 708 -51.76 -69.92 -47.15
N GLN A 709 -51.42 -68.81 -47.83
CA GLN A 709 -52.08 -68.44 -49.09
C GLN A 709 -51.71 -69.37 -50.25
N ASP A 710 -50.45 -69.78 -50.37
CA ASP A 710 -49.99 -70.76 -51.37
C ASP A 710 -50.61 -72.15 -51.13
N ASP A 711 -50.65 -72.61 -49.87
CA ASP A 711 -51.29 -73.88 -49.50
C ASP A 711 -52.82 -73.84 -49.69
N LEU A 712 -53.47 -72.69 -49.45
CA LEU A 712 -54.88 -72.49 -49.77
C LEU A 712 -55.14 -72.54 -51.30
N LEU A 713 -54.26 -71.94 -52.11
CA LEU A 713 -54.35 -72.00 -53.57
C LEU A 713 -54.15 -73.42 -54.09
N LYS A 714 -53.17 -74.18 -53.57
CA LYS A 714 -52.98 -75.61 -53.90
C LYS A 714 -54.21 -76.42 -53.52
N SER A 715 -54.74 -76.23 -52.30
CA SER A 715 -55.96 -76.92 -51.86
C SER A 715 -57.15 -76.58 -52.75
N LYS A 716 -57.27 -75.33 -53.21
CA LYS A 716 -58.34 -74.91 -54.14
C LYS A 716 -58.18 -75.56 -55.51
N SER A 717 -56.97 -75.58 -56.07
CA SER A 717 -56.67 -76.31 -57.33
C SER A 717 -57.05 -77.79 -57.19
N MET A 718 -56.66 -78.45 -56.11
CA MET A 718 -57.03 -79.86 -55.86
C MET A 718 -58.55 -80.06 -55.74
N TYR A 719 -59.30 -79.10 -55.21
CA TYR A 719 -60.77 -79.16 -55.20
C TYR A 719 -61.37 -78.95 -56.59
N GLU A 720 -60.80 -78.07 -57.41
CA GLU A 720 -61.20 -77.84 -58.80
C GLU A 720 -60.91 -79.08 -59.67
N ASP A 721 -59.73 -79.69 -59.53
CA ASP A 721 -59.34 -80.94 -60.18
C ASP A 721 -60.30 -82.10 -59.79
N LEU A 722 -60.62 -82.23 -58.49
CA LEU A 722 -61.57 -83.24 -57.99
C LEU A 722 -63.02 -82.96 -58.44
N GLU A 723 -63.40 -81.69 -58.65
CA GLU A 723 -64.71 -81.34 -59.20
C GLU A 723 -64.80 -81.68 -60.69
N GLU A 724 -63.73 -81.47 -61.47
CA GLU A 724 -63.61 -81.92 -62.86
C GLU A 724 -63.65 -83.44 -62.96
N GLU A 725 -62.88 -84.18 -62.15
CA GLU A 725 -62.96 -85.64 -62.06
C GLU A 725 -64.38 -86.12 -61.73
N LEU A 726 -65.08 -85.46 -60.78
CA LEU A 726 -66.47 -85.78 -60.45
C LEU A 726 -67.46 -85.46 -61.58
N LEU A 727 -67.20 -84.45 -62.41
CA LEU A 727 -68.00 -84.18 -63.61
C LEU A 727 -67.78 -85.25 -64.67
N ASP A 728 -66.53 -85.68 -64.90
CA ASP A 728 -66.19 -86.78 -65.80
C ASP A 728 -66.79 -88.11 -65.33
N PHE A 729 -66.71 -88.44 -64.03
CA PHE A 729 -67.38 -89.62 -63.47
C PHE A 729 -68.90 -89.55 -63.63
N LYS A 730 -69.54 -88.37 -63.49
CA LYS A 730 -70.98 -88.20 -63.77
C LYS A 730 -71.29 -88.37 -65.26
N ALA A 731 -70.46 -87.84 -66.15
CA ALA A 731 -70.63 -87.96 -67.60
C ALA A 731 -70.48 -89.43 -68.06
N ALA A 732 -69.43 -90.12 -67.60
CA ALA A 732 -69.21 -91.54 -67.82
C ALA A 732 -70.38 -92.38 -67.27
N LYS A 733 -70.82 -92.14 -66.03
CA LYS A 733 -72.01 -92.79 -65.46
C LYS A 733 -73.27 -92.55 -66.28
N SER A 734 -73.47 -91.34 -66.82
CA SER A 734 -74.61 -91.04 -67.71
C SER A 734 -74.52 -91.79 -69.04
N ALA A 735 -73.32 -91.95 -69.60
CA ALA A 735 -73.07 -92.75 -70.80
C ALA A 735 -73.31 -94.25 -70.54
N ASP A 736 -72.88 -94.76 -69.39
CA ASP A 736 -73.16 -96.13 -68.94
C ASP A 736 -74.66 -96.35 -68.68
N GLU A 737 -75.36 -95.41 -68.05
CA GLU A 737 -76.81 -95.48 -67.86
C GLU A 737 -77.57 -95.47 -69.21
N LYS A 738 -77.12 -94.67 -70.19
CA LYS A 738 -77.63 -94.71 -71.57
C LYS A 738 -77.33 -96.05 -72.24
N THR A 739 -76.16 -96.63 -72.01
CA THR A 739 -75.77 -97.94 -72.55
C THR A 739 -76.58 -99.06 -71.90
N ILE A 740 -76.77 -99.05 -70.58
CA ILE A 740 -77.59 -100.00 -69.82
C ILE A 740 -79.06 -99.89 -70.22
N THR A 741 -79.60 -98.68 -70.43
CA THR A 741 -80.98 -98.51 -70.91
C THR A 741 -81.13 -98.94 -72.38
N GLY A 742 -80.13 -98.68 -73.22
CA GLY A 742 -80.03 -99.21 -74.59
C GLY A 742 -79.99 -100.74 -74.62
N LEU A 743 -79.18 -101.37 -73.74
CA LEU A 743 -79.11 -102.81 -73.56
C LEU A 743 -80.41 -103.38 -72.99
N ARG A 744 -81.04 -102.73 -72.00
CA ARG A 744 -82.37 -103.13 -71.51
C ARG A 744 -83.41 -103.07 -72.63
N LYS A 745 -83.35 -102.07 -73.51
CA LYS A 745 -84.22 -101.96 -74.69
C LYS A 745 -83.89 -103.02 -75.73
N SER A 746 -82.62 -103.33 -76.00
CA SER A 746 -82.26 -104.41 -76.93
C SER A 746 -82.62 -105.79 -76.37
N PHE A 747 -82.40 -106.05 -75.08
CA PHE A 747 -82.90 -107.25 -74.40
C PHE A 747 -84.43 -107.31 -74.38
N SER A 748 -85.13 -106.20 -74.22
CA SER A 748 -86.59 -106.15 -74.33
C SER A 748 -87.06 -106.44 -75.76
N ASN A 749 -86.35 -105.94 -76.77
CA ASN A 749 -86.64 -106.21 -78.18
C ASN A 749 -86.31 -107.67 -78.55
N ILE A 750 -85.19 -108.22 -78.07
CA ILE A 750 -84.81 -109.63 -78.22
C ILE A 750 -85.80 -110.52 -77.48
N ARG A 751 -86.25 -110.14 -76.29
CA ARG A 751 -87.28 -110.87 -75.54
C ARG A 751 -88.65 -110.77 -76.22
N ALA A 752 -88.99 -109.63 -76.83
CA ALA A 752 -90.20 -109.46 -77.62
C ALA A 752 -90.12 -110.22 -78.95
N SER A 753 -88.95 -110.30 -79.59
CA SER A 753 -88.75 -111.09 -80.81
C SER A 753 -88.65 -112.59 -80.50
N GLN A 754 -88.09 -112.97 -79.35
CA GLN A 754 -88.12 -114.35 -78.85
C GLN A 754 -89.54 -114.74 -78.45
N LEU A 755 -90.30 -113.86 -77.77
CA LEU A 755 -91.72 -114.07 -77.52
C LEU A 755 -92.48 -114.16 -78.84
N LYS A 756 -92.23 -113.30 -79.82
CA LYS A 756 -92.86 -113.40 -81.15
C LYS A 756 -92.47 -114.68 -81.90
N ILE A 757 -91.21 -115.10 -81.82
CA ILE A 757 -90.74 -116.39 -82.36
C ILE A 757 -91.38 -117.55 -81.58
N PHE A 758 -91.60 -117.42 -80.27
CA PHE A 758 -92.32 -118.40 -79.45
C PHE A 758 -93.82 -118.37 -79.72
N ASP A 759 -94.44 -117.23 -80.07
CA ASP A 759 -95.85 -117.11 -80.47
C ASP A 759 -96.02 -117.67 -81.90
N GLU A 760 -95.01 -117.52 -82.76
CA GLU A 760 -94.92 -118.14 -84.09
C GLU A 760 -94.69 -119.66 -83.96
N LEU A 761 -93.79 -120.12 -83.07
CA LEU A 761 -93.59 -121.53 -82.73
C LEU A 761 -94.79 -122.13 -81.98
N GLU A 762 -95.47 -121.38 -81.13
CA GLU A 762 -96.70 -121.81 -80.45
C GLU A 762 -97.87 -121.80 -81.44
N GLY A 763 -97.85 -120.95 -82.45
CA GLY A 763 -98.70 -121.06 -83.65
C GLY A 763 -98.42 -122.33 -84.47
N GLU A 764 -97.16 -122.67 -84.72
CA GLU A 764 -96.77 -123.91 -85.41
C GLU A 764 -96.99 -125.17 -84.56
N ILE A 765 -96.87 -125.07 -83.23
CA ILE A 765 -97.07 -126.18 -82.27
C ILE A 765 -98.57 -126.36 -81.93
N THR A 766 -99.39 -125.31 -81.95
CA THR A 766 -100.86 -125.44 -81.82
C THR A 766 -101.52 -126.01 -83.07
N ALA A 767 -100.83 -126.05 -84.21
CA ALA A 767 -101.20 -126.85 -85.38
C ALA A 767 -100.86 -128.36 -85.23
N ALA A 768 -100.10 -128.76 -84.21
CA ALA A 768 -99.71 -130.15 -83.93
C ALA A 768 -100.15 -130.58 -82.51
N GLN A 769 -101.46 -130.74 -82.33
CA GLN A 769 -102.07 -131.15 -81.05
C GLN A 769 -101.51 -132.49 -80.52
N ALA A 770 -101.05 -132.51 -79.27
CA ALA A 770 -101.84 -133.03 -78.13
C ALA A 770 -101.01 -133.67 -76.99
N SER A 771 -101.42 -133.33 -75.75
CA SER A 771 -101.44 -134.23 -74.59
C SER A 771 -100.12 -134.57 -73.84
N PRO A 772 -100.19 -134.97 -72.55
CA PRO A 772 -99.63 -134.10 -71.51
C PRO A 772 -98.81 -134.83 -70.41
N VAL A 773 -98.62 -134.15 -69.27
CA VAL A 773 -98.39 -134.70 -67.91
C VAL A 773 -96.94 -134.81 -67.40
N ALA A 774 -96.50 -133.69 -66.80
CA ALA A 774 -96.11 -133.57 -65.38
C ALA A 774 -94.70 -133.97 -64.87
N LYS A 775 -94.38 -133.33 -63.72
CA LYS A 775 -93.40 -133.71 -62.67
C LYS A 775 -91.91 -133.63 -63.12
N THR A 776 -90.96 -133.15 -62.31
CA THR A 776 -90.96 -132.93 -60.85
C THR A 776 -89.84 -131.97 -60.40
N ARG A 777 -90.09 -131.26 -59.29
CA ARG A 777 -89.18 -131.04 -58.13
C ARG A 777 -87.66 -130.75 -58.35
N ARG A 778 -87.29 -129.67 -57.62
CA ARG A 778 -86.24 -129.60 -56.57
C ARG A 778 -84.81 -129.21 -56.94
N SER A 779 -84.27 -128.41 -56.01
CA SER A 779 -82.86 -128.36 -55.57
C SER A 779 -81.91 -127.64 -56.55
N SER A 780 -80.97 -126.80 -56.08
CA SER A 780 -80.67 -126.37 -54.70
C SER A 780 -79.80 -125.12 -54.73
N ARG A 781 -79.68 -124.47 -53.56
CA ARG A 781 -78.46 -123.82 -53.01
C ARG A 781 -77.43 -123.31 -54.03
N LEU A 782 -77.02 -122.06 -53.88
CA LEU A 782 -75.63 -121.79 -53.46
C LEU A 782 -75.49 -120.41 -52.80
N ARG A 783 -74.69 -120.41 -51.73
CA ARG A 783 -73.91 -119.33 -51.10
C ARG A 783 -74.16 -117.89 -51.59
N GLY A 784 -74.58 -117.04 -50.66
CA GLY A 784 -73.98 -115.70 -50.54
C GLY A 784 -72.83 -115.74 -49.52
N PRO A 785 -71.64 -115.25 -49.89
CA PRO A 785 -70.64 -114.79 -48.92
C PRO A 785 -69.96 -113.49 -49.35
N ALA A 786 -69.79 -112.55 -48.42
CA ALA A 786 -68.73 -111.54 -48.30
C ALA A 786 -69.16 -110.55 -47.22
#